data_AF-A0A4R7FPY1-F1
#
_entry.id   AF-A0A4R7FPY1-F1
#
_cell.length_a   1.000
_cell.length_b   1.000
_cell.length_c   1.000
_cell.angle_alpha   90.00
_cell.angle_beta   90.00
_cell.angle_gamma   90.00
#
_symmetry.space_group_name_H-M   'P 1'
#
loop_
_entity.id
_entity.type
_entity.pdbx_description
1 polymer ?
#
loop_
_entity_poly.entity_id
_entity_poly.type
_entity_poly.pdbx_seq_one_letter_code
_entity_poly.pdbx_strand_id
1 'polypeptide(L)'
;MADGIEGLLVVVGAALGPGRWFADRLADGVRPAVLVDTAAAAGALRDRDDGTTLVATMGDDGAFTRVVDGSRIEPGVASTVVVAVPMAAVPQVLRELAVHTGPETDVVVVTSTMATTLDAARPLAGDVRLWAAHLLFDPNVTAVDGQGVFVAGEGAAPAWLEAAVVGSGGVLRSGTAEEHDAAMASVQATTHRTLVAFADAVTRSEVDLETLWTLRTPLFDSLFGLTARALDPRQQAAVVAVQAESGGTAGDLLRAALRDLEAEDFEASVVRVRDRITGALFEELQASATAGIQAAQARRRDISRRRRDGRLVGLRRVGTSGPVRVGRIVDVSPTRVELAVLLVGPPGRGALLDGPGLDNAQRLGVSMTVRRRSFGLGHIELVPEAELAAVLDEQLAFLGRDVRFLVPESVAGGGVARVVAQFDGLRDVRLVDEVVRTGQRSVVVHVGIRADRDVEATIEAVRREVEAAYAWPVGVARTLSRDVFDVAYLGPSGTFSEAAARQCATSVGLEAGNLLARATFPDVLAAIRPGTIAVLPISSSASGLVSRSVQALLDHDGALTASGVVDVAVRFDAYTAASRPLESYRGAQVFSHPQGLAQCTRFIARWGLRPVPTDSTAAALALALAADEPAVALGGAGLATGDLHVIEREVDDLSGSITRFVVLGAPGEFAPQRDGSDPTLRSVRIGARAADALPLLGGAGAAFSELLTDDAGRFLLISSATGGDAPGTRLLGTLPWSPRTPVVRVPSS
;
A
#
# COMPACT_ATOMS: atom_id res chain seq x y z
N MET A 1 -27.66 -9.61 -19.21
CA MET A 1 -29.03 -9.82 -18.69
C MET A 1 -29.86 -10.30 -19.87
N ALA A 2 -30.61 -11.38 -19.68
CA ALA A 2 -31.24 -12.15 -20.75
C ALA A 2 -32.45 -11.38 -21.32
N ASP A 3 -32.23 -10.60 -22.38
CA ASP A 3 -33.31 -10.10 -23.23
C ASP A 3 -33.93 -11.31 -23.97
N GLY A 4 -35.14 -11.73 -23.55
CA GLY A 4 -35.90 -12.76 -24.27
C GLY A 4 -36.84 -13.65 -23.48
N ILE A 5 -37.08 -13.43 -22.18
CA ILE A 5 -37.90 -14.32 -21.36
C ILE A 5 -39.10 -13.55 -20.76
N GLU A 6 -40.28 -13.66 -21.39
CA GLU A 6 -41.52 -13.06 -20.89
C GLU A 6 -42.40 -14.10 -20.15
N GLY A 7 -43.20 -13.64 -19.18
CA GLY A 7 -44.20 -14.45 -18.45
C GLY A 7 -43.71 -15.00 -17.10
N LEU A 8 -44.51 -15.85 -16.45
CA LEU A 8 -44.26 -16.36 -15.11
C LEU A 8 -43.15 -17.44 -15.08
N LEU A 9 -42.21 -17.33 -14.14
CA LEU A 9 -41.23 -18.36 -13.78
C LEU A 9 -41.70 -19.16 -12.56
N VAL A 10 -41.57 -20.49 -12.61
CA VAL A 10 -41.70 -21.35 -11.43
C VAL A 10 -40.43 -22.17 -11.25
N VAL A 11 -39.85 -22.17 -10.05
CA VAL A 11 -38.70 -23.03 -9.71
C VAL A 11 -39.07 -23.91 -8.53
N VAL A 12 -39.14 -25.23 -8.74
CA VAL A 12 -39.45 -26.20 -7.69
C VAL A 12 -38.15 -26.85 -7.18
N GLY A 13 -37.98 -26.92 -5.86
CA GLY A 13 -36.70 -27.27 -5.22
C GLY A 13 -35.76 -26.07 -5.12
N ALA A 14 -36.30 -24.86 -4.98
CA ALA A 14 -35.55 -23.60 -5.10
C ALA A 14 -34.58 -23.30 -3.95
N ALA A 15 -34.69 -23.98 -2.79
CA ALA A 15 -33.97 -23.55 -1.59
C ALA A 15 -32.48 -23.92 -1.60
N LEU A 16 -32.12 -25.04 -2.23
CA LEU A 16 -30.78 -25.61 -2.17
C LEU A 16 -30.30 -26.16 -3.53
N GLY A 17 -28.98 -26.36 -3.63
CA GLY A 17 -28.36 -27.07 -4.74
C GLY A 17 -28.70 -26.48 -6.12
N PRO A 18 -28.99 -27.31 -7.14
CA PRO A 18 -29.25 -26.83 -8.49
C PRO A 18 -30.46 -25.90 -8.61
N GLY A 19 -31.52 -26.13 -7.84
CA GLY A 19 -32.71 -25.28 -7.88
C GLY A 19 -32.43 -23.88 -7.33
N ARG A 20 -31.60 -23.77 -6.29
CA ARG A 20 -31.11 -22.48 -5.80
C ARG A 20 -30.32 -21.72 -6.84
N TRP A 21 -29.48 -22.42 -7.60
CA TRP A 21 -28.70 -21.81 -8.67
C TRP A 21 -29.60 -21.19 -9.75
N PHE A 22 -30.64 -21.90 -10.18
CA PHE A 22 -31.62 -21.36 -11.12
C PHE A 22 -32.45 -20.21 -10.53
N ALA A 23 -32.88 -20.32 -9.27
CA ALA A 23 -33.60 -19.26 -8.59
C ALA A 23 -32.76 -17.97 -8.50
N ASP A 24 -31.47 -18.07 -8.17
CA ASP A 24 -30.56 -16.93 -8.05
C ASP A 24 -30.29 -16.23 -9.39
N ARG A 25 -30.44 -16.93 -10.52
CA ARG A 25 -30.10 -16.39 -11.85
C ARG A 25 -31.33 -15.96 -12.65
N LEU A 26 -32.45 -16.62 -12.46
CA LEU A 26 -33.66 -16.40 -13.24
C LEU A 26 -34.69 -15.52 -12.51
N ALA A 27 -34.69 -15.51 -11.17
CA ALA A 27 -35.56 -14.63 -10.38
C ALA A 27 -34.79 -13.35 -10.02
N ASP A 28 -34.79 -12.40 -10.97
CA ASP A 28 -34.02 -11.15 -10.94
C ASP A 28 -34.78 -9.95 -10.33
N GLY A 29 -35.99 -10.19 -9.82
CA GLY A 29 -36.87 -9.15 -9.27
C GLY A 29 -37.61 -8.32 -10.32
N VAL A 30 -37.41 -8.60 -11.61
CA VAL A 30 -38.09 -7.94 -12.73
C VAL A 30 -39.19 -8.84 -13.30
N ARG A 31 -38.87 -10.13 -13.51
CA ARG A 31 -39.84 -11.13 -13.98
C ARG A 31 -40.65 -11.71 -12.80
N PRO A 32 -41.99 -11.85 -12.92
CA PRO A 32 -42.79 -12.56 -11.92
C PRO A 32 -42.27 -14.00 -11.73
N ALA A 33 -41.96 -14.37 -10.49
CA ALA A 33 -41.39 -15.67 -10.17
C ALA A 33 -42.03 -16.28 -8.92
N VAL A 34 -42.20 -17.61 -8.91
CA VAL A 34 -42.59 -18.38 -7.72
C VAL A 34 -41.51 -19.42 -7.43
N LEU A 35 -40.87 -19.26 -6.27
CA LEU A 35 -39.87 -20.18 -5.75
C LEU A 35 -40.55 -21.15 -4.80
N VAL A 36 -40.63 -22.42 -5.21
CA VAL A 36 -41.34 -23.48 -4.50
C VAL A 36 -40.35 -24.42 -3.85
N ASP A 37 -40.55 -24.70 -2.56
CA ASP A 37 -39.85 -25.79 -1.87
C ASP A 37 -40.73 -26.41 -0.78
N THR A 38 -40.22 -27.45 -0.13
CA THR A 38 -40.83 -28.03 1.07
C THR A 38 -40.95 -27.00 2.18
N ALA A 39 -41.95 -27.15 3.06
CA ALA A 39 -42.15 -26.24 4.19
C ALA A 39 -40.90 -26.09 5.08
N ALA A 40 -40.10 -27.15 5.21
CA ALA A 40 -38.86 -27.13 5.98
C ALA A 40 -37.75 -26.29 5.33
N ALA A 41 -37.65 -26.29 4.00
CA ALA A 41 -36.57 -25.63 3.28
C ALA A 41 -36.94 -24.23 2.75
N ALA A 42 -38.22 -24.00 2.41
CA ALA A 42 -38.71 -22.73 1.88
C ALA A 42 -38.52 -21.56 2.87
N GLY A 43 -38.41 -21.83 4.17
CA GLY A 43 -38.06 -20.84 5.19
C GLY A 43 -36.71 -20.14 4.95
N ALA A 44 -35.75 -20.82 4.31
CA ALA A 44 -34.43 -20.29 3.99
C ALA A 44 -34.43 -19.28 2.82
N LEU A 45 -35.56 -19.11 2.13
CA LEU A 45 -35.73 -18.16 1.03
C LEU A 45 -36.59 -16.96 1.41
N ARG A 46 -37.05 -16.83 2.66
CA ARG A 46 -38.01 -15.76 3.05
C ARG A 46 -37.55 -14.34 2.70
N ASP A 47 -36.25 -14.09 2.72
CA ASP A 47 -35.62 -12.81 2.37
C ASP A 47 -35.66 -12.50 0.86
N ARG A 48 -35.98 -13.49 0.02
CA ARG A 48 -36.14 -13.37 -1.43
C ARG A 48 -37.57 -13.01 -1.86
N ASP A 49 -38.53 -13.02 -0.93
CA ASP A 49 -39.89 -12.63 -1.24
C ASP A 49 -39.99 -11.09 -1.28
N ASP A 50 -40.04 -10.51 -2.49
CA ASP A 50 -40.03 -9.06 -2.74
C ASP A 50 -41.34 -8.54 -3.39
N GLY A 51 -42.33 -9.43 -3.55
CA GLY A 51 -43.61 -9.14 -4.19
C GLY A 51 -43.63 -9.38 -5.70
N THR A 52 -42.47 -9.35 -6.38
CA THR A 52 -42.32 -9.81 -7.77
C THR A 52 -41.90 -11.28 -7.79
N THR A 53 -40.99 -11.64 -6.90
CA THR A 53 -40.61 -13.02 -6.56
C THR A 53 -41.38 -13.42 -5.29
N LEU A 54 -42.15 -14.50 -5.38
CA LEU A 54 -42.91 -15.06 -4.26
C LEU A 54 -42.28 -16.37 -3.82
N VAL A 55 -42.24 -16.61 -2.50
CA VAL A 55 -41.74 -17.88 -1.94
C VAL A 55 -42.92 -18.70 -1.45
N ALA A 56 -43.02 -19.95 -1.90
CA ALA A 56 -44.21 -20.77 -1.68
C ALA A 56 -43.90 -22.24 -1.35
N THR A 57 -44.89 -22.92 -0.79
CA THR A 57 -44.99 -24.39 -0.76
C THR A 57 -46.08 -24.84 -1.72
N MET A 58 -45.94 -26.02 -2.33
CA MET A 58 -46.97 -26.61 -3.20
C MET A 58 -47.70 -27.73 -2.46
N GLY A 59 -49.03 -27.73 -2.51
CA GLY A 59 -49.88 -28.81 -2.01
C GLY A 59 -50.17 -29.87 -3.07
N ASP A 60 -50.75 -31.00 -2.65
CA ASP A 60 -51.10 -32.14 -3.53
C ASP A 60 -52.12 -31.77 -4.64
N ASP A 61 -52.88 -30.68 -4.47
CA ASP A 61 -53.79 -30.12 -5.48
C ASP A 61 -53.09 -29.17 -6.46
N GLY A 62 -51.77 -29.04 -6.37
CA GLY A 62 -50.95 -28.09 -7.13
C GLY A 62 -51.00 -26.66 -6.60
N ALA A 63 -51.79 -26.34 -5.57
CA ALA A 63 -51.93 -24.97 -5.09
C ALA A 63 -50.65 -24.48 -4.40
N PHE A 64 -50.23 -23.26 -4.75
CA PHE A 64 -49.12 -22.60 -4.08
C PHE A 64 -49.62 -21.84 -2.85
N THR A 65 -48.93 -21.99 -1.73
CA THR A 65 -49.18 -21.25 -0.49
C THR A 65 -47.95 -20.43 -0.14
N ARG A 66 -48.10 -19.11 -0.07
CA ARG A 66 -47.01 -18.18 0.21
C ARG A 66 -46.49 -18.39 1.63
N VAL A 67 -45.17 -18.46 1.78
CA VAL A 67 -44.50 -18.76 3.06
C VAL A 67 -44.52 -17.58 4.03
N VAL A 68 -44.59 -16.35 3.51
CA VAL A 68 -44.53 -15.12 4.31
C VAL A 68 -45.82 -14.90 5.11
N ASP A 69 -46.98 -15.07 4.48
CA ASP A 69 -48.28 -14.71 5.05
C ASP A 69 -49.33 -15.84 5.01
N GLY A 70 -48.99 -16.99 4.43
CA GLY A 70 -49.89 -18.15 4.33
C GLY A 70 -51.01 -17.98 3.27
N SER A 71 -50.95 -16.94 2.44
CA SER A 71 -51.94 -16.72 1.38
C SER A 71 -51.82 -17.75 0.26
N ARG A 72 -52.96 -18.14 -0.33
CA ARG A 72 -52.98 -18.96 -1.54
C ARG A 72 -52.56 -18.10 -2.74
N ILE A 73 -51.61 -18.59 -3.53
CA ILE A 73 -51.15 -17.97 -4.77
C ILE A 73 -51.82 -18.71 -5.92
N GLU A 74 -52.49 -17.96 -6.80
CA GLU A 74 -53.00 -18.44 -8.09
C GLU A 74 -52.15 -17.83 -9.20
N PRO A 75 -51.02 -18.45 -9.54
CA PRO A 75 -50.01 -17.82 -10.38
C PRO A 75 -50.39 -17.83 -11.88
N GLY A 76 -51.38 -18.65 -12.29
CA GLY A 76 -51.75 -18.84 -13.69
C GLY A 76 -50.83 -19.82 -14.41
N VAL A 77 -50.85 -19.81 -15.75
CA VAL A 77 -49.99 -20.68 -16.57
C VAL A 77 -48.56 -20.11 -16.61
N ALA A 78 -47.60 -20.90 -16.17
CA ALA A 78 -46.18 -20.56 -16.22
C ALA A 78 -45.66 -20.61 -17.65
N SER A 79 -44.83 -19.64 -18.03
CA SER A 79 -44.09 -19.71 -19.31
C SER A 79 -42.82 -20.56 -19.15
N THR A 80 -42.23 -20.60 -17.95
CA THR A 80 -41.05 -21.41 -17.65
C THR A 80 -41.18 -22.10 -16.31
N VAL A 81 -40.87 -23.39 -16.28
CA VAL A 81 -40.83 -24.21 -15.08
C VAL A 81 -39.48 -24.93 -14.98
N VAL A 82 -38.81 -24.79 -13.85
CA VAL A 82 -37.60 -25.54 -13.50
C VAL A 82 -37.94 -26.49 -12.36
N VAL A 83 -37.68 -27.78 -12.55
CA VAL A 83 -37.92 -28.82 -11.54
C VAL A 83 -36.58 -29.39 -11.07
N ALA A 84 -36.13 -29.02 -9.88
CA ALA A 84 -34.86 -29.42 -9.29
C ALA A 84 -35.09 -30.16 -7.96
N VAL A 85 -35.78 -31.30 -8.03
CA VAL A 85 -36.13 -32.14 -6.87
C VAL A 85 -35.47 -33.51 -6.97
N PRO A 86 -35.37 -34.28 -5.87
CA PRO A 86 -34.90 -35.66 -5.94
C PRO A 86 -35.70 -36.47 -6.97
N MET A 87 -35.04 -37.36 -7.71
CA MET A 87 -35.63 -38.14 -8.81
C MET A 87 -36.94 -38.84 -8.43
N ALA A 88 -37.03 -39.38 -7.21
CA ALA A 88 -38.24 -40.04 -6.70
C ALA A 88 -39.47 -39.10 -6.58
N ALA A 89 -39.26 -37.79 -6.45
CA ALA A 89 -40.32 -36.79 -6.31
C ALA A 89 -40.78 -36.20 -7.66
N VAL A 90 -39.99 -36.35 -8.74
CA VAL A 90 -40.30 -35.79 -10.06
C VAL A 90 -41.70 -36.18 -10.56
N PRO A 91 -42.15 -37.46 -10.49
CA PRO A 91 -43.48 -37.85 -10.95
C PRO A 91 -44.64 -37.20 -10.18
N GLN A 92 -44.46 -36.93 -8.89
CA GLN A 92 -45.46 -36.26 -8.07
C GLN A 92 -45.50 -34.77 -8.40
N VAL A 93 -44.35 -34.12 -8.41
CA VAL A 93 -44.21 -32.69 -8.70
C VAL A 93 -44.75 -32.33 -10.07
N LEU A 94 -44.49 -33.14 -11.10
CA LEU A 94 -45.03 -32.89 -12.44
C LEU A 94 -46.56 -32.99 -12.50
N ARG A 95 -47.17 -33.92 -11.75
CA ARG A 95 -48.64 -34.04 -11.66
C ARG A 95 -49.26 -32.83 -10.96
N GLU A 96 -48.64 -32.37 -9.88
CA GLU A 96 -49.09 -31.19 -9.12
C GLU A 96 -48.92 -29.90 -9.95
N LEU A 97 -47.86 -29.80 -10.74
CA LEU A 97 -47.60 -28.66 -11.61
C LEU A 97 -48.52 -28.59 -12.83
N ALA A 98 -49.17 -29.68 -13.22
CA ALA A 98 -49.99 -29.74 -14.44
C ALA A 98 -51.10 -28.68 -14.51
N VAL A 99 -51.58 -28.18 -13.35
CA VAL A 99 -52.59 -27.12 -13.29
C VAL A 99 -52.03 -25.72 -13.63
N HIS A 100 -50.70 -25.57 -13.65
CA HIS A 100 -49.97 -24.33 -13.94
C HIS A 100 -49.20 -24.40 -15.26
N THR A 101 -49.38 -25.44 -16.07
CA THR A 101 -48.66 -25.61 -17.34
C THR A 101 -49.62 -25.68 -18.54
N GLY A 102 -49.11 -25.35 -19.72
CA GLY A 102 -49.80 -25.47 -21.00
C GLY A 102 -48.83 -25.83 -22.13
N PRO A 103 -49.30 -25.97 -23.38
CA PRO A 103 -48.48 -26.45 -24.49
C PRO A 103 -47.22 -25.61 -24.77
N GLU A 104 -47.29 -24.30 -24.51
CA GLU A 104 -46.17 -23.36 -24.70
C GLU A 104 -45.24 -23.28 -23.49
N THR A 105 -45.57 -23.93 -22.37
CA THR A 105 -44.73 -23.92 -21.17
C THR A 105 -43.45 -24.70 -21.41
N ASP A 106 -42.31 -24.07 -21.15
CA ASP A 106 -41.02 -24.75 -21.11
C ASP A 106 -40.79 -25.40 -19.74
N VAL A 107 -40.69 -26.73 -19.70
CA VAL A 107 -40.37 -27.48 -18.48
C VAL A 107 -38.97 -28.06 -18.59
N VAL A 108 -38.09 -27.65 -17.67
CA VAL A 108 -36.72 -28.17 -17.55
C VAL A 108 -36.58 -28.93 -16.23
N VAL A 109 -36.35 -30.24 -16.31
CA VAL A 109 -36.06 -31.08 -15.14
C VAL A 109 -34.55 -31.15 -14.94
N VAL A 110 -34.08 -30.70 -13.77
CA VAL A 110 -32.65 -30.70 -13.44
C VAL A 110 -32.30 -32.05 -12.82
N THR A 111 -31.42 -32.80 -13.49
CA THR A 111 -31.12 -34.20 -13.15
C THR A 111 -29.67 -34.55 -13.48
N SER A 112 -29.17 -35.64 -12.91
CA SER A 112 -27.90 -36.25 -13.27
C SER A 112 -28.03 -37.46 -14.22
N THR A 113 -29.26 -37.92 -14.48
CA THR A 113 -29.58 -39.04 -15.37
C THR A 113 -30.73 -38.68 -16.30
N MET A 114 -30.43 -38.37 -17.56
CA MET A 114 -31.37 -37.73 -18.46
C MET A 114 -32.39 -38.69 -19.06
N ALA A 115 -31.97 -39.88 -19.49
CA ALA A 115 -32.84 -40.80 -20.23
C ALA A 115 -33.98 -41.30 -19.32
N THR A 116 -33.61 -41.84 -18.14
CA THR A 116 -34.56 -42.28 -17.12
C THR A 116 -35.49 -41.14 -16.67
N THR A 117 -34.97 -39.91 -16.57
CA THR A 117 -35.78 -38.75 -16.19
C THR A 117 -36.81 -38.40 -17.25
N LEU A 118 -36.39 -38.30 -18.52
CA LEU A 118 -37.28 -37.97 -19.62
C LEU A 118 -38.34 -39.05 -19.81
N ASP A 119 -37.96 -40.33 -19.72
CA ASP A 119 -38.90 -41.47 -19.80
C ASP A 119 -39.96 -41.44 -18.69
N ALA A 120 -39.54 -41.11 -17.46
CA ALA A 120 -40.45 -41.00 -16.32
C ALA A 120 -41.33 -39.73 -16.37
N ALA A 121 -40.79 -38.64 -16.89
CA ALA A 121 -41.45 -37.33 -16.93
C ALA A 121 -42.43 -37.21 -18.10
N ARG A 122 -42.10 -37.73 -19.29
CA ARG A 122 -42.86 -37.52 -20.53
C ARG A 122 -44.34 -37.93 -20.43
N PRO A 123 -44.72 -39.09 -19.83
CA PRO A 123 -46.12 -39.47 -19.68
C PRO A 123 -46.93 -38.55 -18.75
N LEU A 124 -46.25 -37.80 -17.88
CA LEU A 124 -46.84 -36.97 -16.83
C LEU A 124 -46.82 -35.48 -17.17
N ALA A 125 -45.96 -35.08 -18.10
CA ALA A 125 -45.73 -33.69 -18.47
C ALA A 125 -46.84 -33.11 -19.37
N GLY A 126 -47.82 -33.90 -19.82
CA GLY A 126 -48.88 -33.42 -20.73
C GLY A 126 -48.31 -32.97 -22.08
N ASP A 127 -48.87 -31.90 -22.66
CA ASP A 127 -48.46 -31.34 -23.96
C ASP A 127 -47.34 -30.27 -23.85
N VAL A 128 -46.66 -30.16 -22.70
CA VAL A 128 -45.57 -29.18 -22.51
C VAL A 128 -44.33 -29.53 -23.32
N ARG A 129 -43.48 -28.53 -23.56
CA ARG A 129 -42.13 -28.70 -24.10
C ARG A 129 -41.18 -29.11 -22.98
N LEU A 130 -40.53 -30.28 -23.10
CA LEU A 130 -39.82 -30.92 -22.00
C LEU A 130 -38.32 -31.12 -22.31
N TRP A 131 -37.48 -30.71 -21.36
CA TRP A 131 -36.04 -30.96 -21.38
C TRP A 131 -35.54 -31.46 -20.03
N ALA A 132 -34.43 -32.18 -20.06
CA ALA A 132 -33.59 -32.49 -18.93
C ALA A 132 -32.31 -31.65 -19.01
N ALA A 133 -31.88 -31.09 -17.88
CA ALA A 133 -30.63 -30.33 -17.78
C ALA A 133 -29.75 -30.89 -16.67
N HIS A 134 -28.45 -31.01 -16.92
CA HIS A 134 -27.46 -31.44 -15.95
C HIS A 134 -26.38 -30.38 -15.80
N LEU A 135 -26.25 -29.83 -14.60
CA LEU A 135 -25.14 -28.97 -14.24
C LEU A 135 -23.90 -29.84 -14.04
N LEU A 136 -22.90 -29.73 -14.92
CA LEU A 136 -21.68 -30.56 -14.88
C LEU A 136 -20.64 -30.01 -13.87
N PHE A 137 -21.13 -29.38 -12.79
CA PHE A 137 -20.36 -28.70 -11.76
C PHE A 137 -21.10 -28.74 -10.41
N ASP A 138 -20.39 -28.47 -9.32
CA ASP A 138 -20.98 -28.37 -7.98
C ASP A 138 -21.92 -27.15 -7.93
N PRO A 139 -23.24 -27.33 -7.76
CA PRO A 139 -24.22 -26.24 -7.87
C PRO A 139 -24.09 -25.19 -6.76
N ASN A 140 -23.24 -25.41 -5.75
CA ASN A 140 -22.95 -24.45 -4.70
C ASN A 140 -21.84 -23.45 -5.08
N VAL A 141 -21.21 -23.58 -6.26
CA VAL A 141 -20.23 -22.59 -6.73
C VAL A 141 -20.92 -21.30 -7.15
N THR A 142 -20.33 -20.17 -6.79
CA THR A 142 -20.91 -18.84 -7.03
C THR A 142 -20.70 -18.35 -8.46
N ALA A 143 -19.61 -18.76 -9.11
CA ALA A 143 -19.22 -18.42 -10.48
C ALA A 143 -19.26 -19.66 -11.38
N VAL A 144 -19.83 -19.52 -12.58
CA VAL A 144 -19.98 -20.61 -13.57
C VAL A 144 -19.16 -20.38 -14.83
N ASP A 145 -18.28 -19.39 -14.83
CA ASP A 145 -17.37 -19.07 -15.92
C ASP A 145 -16.59 -20.33 -16.34
N GLY A 146 -16.76 -20.74 -17.59
CA GLY A 146 -16.16 -21.95 -18.16
C GLY A 146 -16.74 -23.28 -17.67
N GLN A 147 -17.80 -23.28 -16.86
CA GLN A 147 -18.48 -24.51 -16.40
C GLN A 147 -19.53 -24.96 -17.41
N GLY A 148 -19.72 -26.28 -17.51
CA GLY A 148 -20.63 -26.89 -18.49
C GLY A 148 -22.03 -27.14 -17.96
N VAL A 149 -23.05 -26.90 -18.80
CA VAL A 149 -24.40 -27.42 -18.63
C VAL A 149 -24.74 -28.28 -19.84
N PHE A 150 -25.17 -29.51 -19.60
CA PHE A 150 -25.70 -30.37 -20.66
C PHE A 150 -27.23 -30.30 -20.66
N VAL A 151 -27.84 -30.30 -21.85
CA VAL A 151 -29.29 -30.35 -22.01
C VAL A 151 -29.68 -31.39 -23.07
N ALA A 152 -30.70 -32.18 -22.77
CA ALA A 152 -31.30 -33.14 -23.70
C ALA A 152 -32.82 -33.02 -23.61
N GLY A 153 -33.53 -33.19 -24.72
CA GLY A 153 -34.99 -33.09 -24.72
C GLY A 153 -35.54 -32.87 -26.12
N GLU A 154 -36.74 -32.30 -26.18
CA GLU A 154 -37.44 -32.08 -27.44
C GLU A 154 -36.87 -30.88 -28.19
N GLY A 155 -36.02 -31.16 -29.18
CA GLY A 155 -35.46 -30.15 -30.08
C GLY A 155 -34.29 -29.37 -29.47
N ALA A 156 -34.09 -28.14 -29.95
CA ALA A 156 -33.02 -27.27 -29.45
C ALA A 156 -33.27 -26.86 -28.00
N ALA A 157 -32.19 -26.53 -27.28
CA ALA A 157 -32.30 -26.00 -25.93
C ALA A 157 -33.18 -24.73 -25.89
N PRO A 158 -33.96 -24.51 -24.82
CA PRO A 158 -34.72 -23.28 -24.68
C PRO A 158 -33.81 -22.06 -24.72
N ALA A 159 -34.17 -21.04 -25.50
CA ALA A 159 -33.35 -19.83 -25.66
C ALA A 159 -33.08 -19.13 -24.31
N TRP A 160 -34.03 -19.20 -23.38
CA TRP A 160 -33.88 -18.66 -22.03
C TRP A 160 -32.77 -19.38 -21.24
N LEU A 161 -32.64 -20.70 -21.40
CA LEU A 161 -31.66 -21.51 -20.69
C LEU A 161 -30.27 -21.24 -21.25
N GLU A 162 -30.15 -21.13 -22.57
CA GLU A 162 -28.92 -20.71 -23.24
C GLU A 162 -28.47 -19.32 -22.77
N ALA A 163 -29.37 -18.34 -22.76
CA ALA A 163 -29.08 -16.99 -22.29
C ALA A 163 -28.65 -16.97 -20.81
N ALA A 164 -29.28 -17.79 -19.95
CA ALA A 164 -28.94 -17.88 -18.54
C ALA A 164 -27.55 -18.48 -18.30
N VAL A 165 -27.19 -19.55 -19.03
CA VAL A 165 -25.90 -20.23 -18.91
C VAL A 165 -24.78 -19.40 -19.55
N VAL A 166 -24.93 -19.04 -20.82
CA VAL A 166 -23.89 -18.31 -21.57
C VAL A 166 -23.72 -16.88 -21.07
N GLY A 167 -24.81 -16.20 -20.70
CA GLY A 167 -24.77 -14.86 -20.11
C GLY A 167 -24.05 -14.80 -18.76
N SER A 168 -23.89 -15.95 -18.10
CA SER A 168 -23.11 -16.10 -16.86
C SER A 168 -21.68 -16.61 -17.11
N GLY A 169 -21.22 -16.67 -18.36
CA GLY A 169 -19.90 -17.18 -18.75
C GLY A 169 -19.81 -18.71 -18.83
N GLY A 170 -20.93 -19.43 -18.66
CA GLY A 170 -21.00 -20.89 -18.76
C GLY A 170 -21.04 -21.39 -20.21
N VAL A 171 -20.90 -22.70 -20.37
CA VAL A 171 -20.90 -23.40 -21.66
C VAL A 171 -22.10 -24.33 -21.73
N LEU A 172 -23.06 -24.04 -22.61
CA LEU A 172 -24.18 -24.95 -22.87
C LEU A 172 -23.81 -25.97 -23.95
N ARG A 173 -24.12 -27.25 -23.72
CA ARG A 173 -24.00 -28.33 -24.70
C ARG A 173 -25.32 -29.07 -24.82
N SER A 174 -25.72 -29.41 -26.04
CA SER A 174 -26.93 -30.19 -26.31
C SER A 174 -26.58 -31.53 -26.96
N GLY A 175 -27.37 -32.56 -26.71
CA GLY A 175 -27.23 -33.88 -27.33
C GLY A 175 -28.35 -34.82 -26.92
N THR A 176 -28.17 -36.12 -27.15
CA THR A 176 -29.17 -37.13 -26.71
C THR A 176 -29.00 -37.48 -25.24
N ALA A 177 -30.09 -37.92 -24.62
CA ALA A 177 -30.10 -38.33 -23.21
C ALA A 177 -29.27 -39.60 -23.00
N GLU A 178 -29.30 -40.51 -23.97
CA GLU A 178 -28.56 -41.78 -23.96
C GLU A 178 -27.05 -41.56 -24.07
N GLU A 179 -26.60 -40.66 -24.96
CA GLU A 179 -25.19 -40.30 -25.07
C GLU A 179 -24.67 -39.66 -23.77
N HIS A 180 -25.47 -38.78 -23.17
CA HIS A 180 -25.16 -38.16 -21.89
C HIS A 180 -25.00 -39.22 -20.78
N ASP A 181 -25.99 -40.09 -20.61
CA ASP A 181 -26.00 -41.08 -19.53
C ASP A 181 -24.90 -42.12 -19.70
N ALA A 182 -24.63 -42.54 -20.95
CA ALA A 182 -23.50 -43.41 -21.27
C ALA A 182 -22.15 -42.75 -20.89
N ALA A 183 -21.98 -41.46 -21.14
CA ALA A 183 -20.80 -40.72 -20.72
C ALA A 183 -20.71 -40.58 -19.20
N MET A 184 -21.82 -40.27 -18.51
CA MET A 184 -21.85 -40.09 -17.05
C MET A 184 -21.60 -41.39 -16.26
N ALA A 185 -21.89 -42.56 -16.83
CA ALA A 185 -21.48 -43.84 -16.26
C ALA A 185 -19.96 -43.91 -16.05
N SER A 186 -19.18 -43.34 -16.97
CA SER A 186 -17.71 -43.24 -16.85
C SER A 186 -17.29 -42.00 -16.06
N VAL A 187 -17.85 -40.82 -16.36
CA VAL A 187 -17.41 -39.53 -15.79
C VAL A 187 -17.79 -39.38 -14.32
N GLN A 188 -19.01 -39.76 -13.92
CA GLN A 188 -19.50 -39.58 -12.56
C GLN A 188 -19.55 -40.89 -11.79
N ALA A 189 -20.24 -41.90 -12.32
CA ALA A 189 -20.50 -43.11 -11.55
C ALA A 189 -19.21 -43.90 -11.29
N THR A 190 -18.37 -44.11 -12.30
CA THR A 190 -17.07 -44.77 -12.11
C THR A 190 -16.16 -43.95 -11.19
N THR A 191 -16.08 -42.62 -11.38
CA THR A 191 -15.29 -41.71 -10.53
C THR A 191 -15.68 -41.78 -9.06
N HIS A 192 -16.97 -41.59 -8.72
CA HIS A 192 -17.42 -41.64 -7.32
C HIS A 192 -17.14 -43.01 -6.70
N ARG A 193 -17.36 -44.09 -7.46
CA ARG A 193 -17.13 -45.45 -6.98
C ARG A 193 -15.66 -45.72 -6.72
N THR A 194 -14.77 -45.27 -7.60
CA THR A 194 -13.31 -45.36 -7.42
C THR A 194 -12.86 -44.56 -6.20
N LEU A 195 -13.36 -43.34 -5.99
CA LEU A 195 -13.01 -42.51 -4.83
C LEU A 195 -13.44 -43.17 -3.51
N VAL A 196 -14.65 -43.75 -3.46
CA VAL A 196 -15.16 -44.49 -2.29
C VAL A 196 -14.35 -45.76 -2.07
N ALA A 197 -14.08 -46.55 -3.12
CA ALA A 197 -13.27 -47.75 -3.02
C ALA A 197 -11.84 -47.45 -2.54
N PHE A 198 -11.24 -46.37 -3.03
CA PHE A 198 -9.94 -45.89 -2.58
C PHE A 198 -9.95 -45.55 -1.08
N ALA A 199 -10.92 -44.77 -0.60
CA ALA A 199 -11.00 -44.45 0.82
C ALA A 199 -11.31 -45.67 1.70
N ASP A 200 -12.20 -46.58 1.27
CA ASP A 200 -12.46 -47.83 1.98
C ASP A 200 -11.18 -48.67 2.09
N ALA A 201 -10.41 -48.81 1.00
CA ALA A 201 -9.13 -49.53 1.03
C ALA A 201 -8.11 -48.90 2.00
N VAL A 202 -7.99 -47.57 2.01
CA VAL A 202 -7.08 -46.84 2.91
C VAL A 202 -7.53 -46.97 4.38
N THR A 203 -8.81 -46.79 4.65
CA THR A 203 -9.37 -46.83 6.03
C THR A 203 -9.36 -48.23 6.64
N ARG A 204 -9.29 -49.28 5.82
CA ARG A 204 -9.08 -50.66 6.27
C ARG A 204 -7.62 -51.04 6.49
N SER A 205 -6.67 -50.17 6.13
CA SER A 205 -5.26 -50.47 6.33
C SER A 205 -4.91 -50.57 7.82
N GLU A 206 -3.87 -51.33 8.16
CA GLU A 206 -3.41 -51.49 9.54
C GLU A 206 -2.74 -50.24 10.13
N VAL A 207 -2.45 -49.24 9.28
CA VAL A 207 -1.84 -47.97 9.69
C VAL A 207 -2.95 -46.99 10.06
N ASP A 208 -2.82 -46.35 11.22
CA ASP A 208 -3.80 -45.37 11.65
C ASP A 208 -3.83 -44.13 10.73
N LEU A 209 -5.01 -43.53 10.60
CA LEU A 209 -5.22 -42.40 9.70
C LEU A 209 -4.38 -41.17 10.06
N GLU A 210 -4.01 -40.96 11.33
CA GLU A 210 -3.22 -39.80 11.75
C GLU A 210 -1.76 -39.92 11.27
N THR A 211 -1.19 -41.12 11.37
CA THR A 211 0.12 -41.45 10.81
C THR A 211 0.12 -41.31 9.29
N LEU A 212 -0.88 -41.87 8.60
CA LEU A 212 -1.02 -41.72 7.14
C LEU A 212 -1.13 -40.25 6.74
N TRP A 213 -1.87 -39.45 7.52
CA TRP A 213 -2.03 -38.03 7.25
C TRP A 213 -0.72 -37.25 7.39
N THR A 214 0.18 -37.70 8.27
CA THR A 214 1.50 -37.08 8.46
C THR A 214 2.44 -37.36 7.28
N LEU A 215 2.35 -38.55 6.68
CA LEU A 215 3.23 -39.01 5.59
C LEU A 215 2.66 -38.80 4.19
N ARG A 216 1.46 -38.22 4.07
CA ARG A 216 0.74 -38.13 2.80
C ARG A 216 1.49 -37.34 1.72
N THR A 217 1.36 -37.81 0.49
CA THR A 217 1.82 -37.09 -0.70
C THR A 217 0.76 -36.08 -1.18
N PRO A 218 1.12 -35.07 -2.00
CA PRO A 218 0.15 -34.14 -2.57
C PRO A 218 -0.98 -34.82 -3.37
N LEU A 219 -0.66 -35.90 -4.08
CA LEU A 219 -1.66 -36.68 -4.83
C LEU A 219 -2.61 -37.40 -3.88
N PHE A 220 -2.09 -38.05 -2.84
CA PHE A 220 -2.91 -38.71 -1.82
C PHE A 220 -3.86 -37.72 -1.14
N ASP A 221 -3.35 -36.56 -0.72
CA ASP A 221 -4.14 -35.49 -0.10
C ASP A 221 -5.27 -34.99 -1.05
N SER A 222 -4.94 -34.84 -2.33
CA SER A 222 -5.91 -34.41 -3.35
C SER A 222 -7.00 -35.46 -3.56
N LEU A 223 -6.64 -36.74 -3.71
CA LEU A 223 -7.59 -37.84 -3.89
C LEU A 223 -8.48 -37.99 -2.66
N PHE A 224 -7.92 -37.98 -1.46
CA PHE A 224 -8.69 -38.09 -0.22
C PHE A 224 -9.60 -36.87 0.01
N GLY A 225 -9.15 -35.68 -0.36
CA GLY A 225 -9.96 -34.45 -0.36
C GLY A 225 -11.13 -34.52 -1.34
N LEU A 226 -10.94 -35.12 -2.53
CA LEU A 226 -12.02 -35.40 -3.47
C LEU A 226 -13.00 -36.45 -2.91
N THR A 227 -12.50 -37.49 -2.25
CA THR A 227 -13.35 -38.48 -1.59
C THR A 227 -14.21 -37.84 -0.49
N ALA A 228 -13.67 -36.90 0.28
CA ALA A 228 -14.44 -36.19 1.30
C ALA A 228 -15.69 -35.47 0.74
N ARG A 229 -15.66 -35.02 -0.52
CA ARG A 229 -16.84 -34.47 -1.20
C ARG A 229 -17.87 -35.55 -1.52
N ALA A 230 -17.43 -36.70 -2.03
CA ALA A 230 -18.31 -37.84 -2.32
C ALA A 230 -18.93 -38.45 -1.05
N LEU A 231 -18.27 -38.31 0.10
CA LEU A 231 -18.75 -38.75 1.42
C LEU A 231 -19.53 -37.67 2.19
N ASP A 232 -19.68 -36.45 1.65
CA ASP A 232 -20.43 -35.39 2.33
C ASP A 232 -21.90 -35.85 2.51
N PRO A 233 -22.45 -35.86 3.74
CA PRO A 233 -23.84 -36.24 3.98
C PRO A 233 -24.85 -35.45 3.13
N ARG A 234 -24.52 -34.22 2.72
CA ARG A 234 -25.34 -33.37 1.85
C ARG A 234 -25.35 -33.84 0.39
N GLN A 235 -24.29 -34.51 -0.06
CA GLN A 235 -24.16 -35.05 -1.42
C GLN A 235 -24.43 -36.55 -1.51
N GLN A 236 -24.43 -37.25 -0.37
CA GLN A 236 -24.60 -38.70 -0.29
C GLN A 236 -25.82 -39.22 -1.07
N ALA A 237 -26.98 -38.58 -0.94
CA ALA A 237 -28.19 -39.01 -1.64
C ALA A 237 -28.05 -38.92 -3.16
N ALA A 238 -27.41 -37.86 -3.67
CA ALA A 238 -27.16 -37.68 -5.10
C ALA A 238 -26.14 -38.71 -5.62
N VAL A 239 -25.04 -38.94 -4.88
CA VAL A 239 -24.03 -39.95 -5.24
C VAL A 239 -24.66 -41.34 -5.30
N VAL A 240 -25.51 -41.71 -4.32
CA VAL A 240 -26.19 -43.00 -4.29
C VAL A 240 -27.17 -43.15 -5.45
N ALA A 241 -27.96 -42.11 -5.77
CA ALA A 241 -28.90 -42.13 -6.88
C ALA A 241 -28.18 -42.38 -8.22
N VAL A 242 -27.11 -41.62 -8.51
CA VAL A 242 -26.29 -41.80 -9.72
C VAL A 242 -25.74 -43.23 -9.83
N GLN A 243 -25.30 -43.83 -8.71
CA GLN A 243 -24.83 -45.23 -8.71
C GLN A 243 -25.93 -46.25 -9.00
N ALA A 244 -27.13 -46.05 -8.44
CA ALA A 244 -28.26 -46.95 -8.63
C ALA A 244 -28.78 -46.91 -10.07
N GLU A 245 -28.84 -45.72 -10.66
CA GLU A 245 -29.38 -45.47 -11.99
C GLU A 245 -28.42 -45.88 -13.12
N SER A 246 -27.12 -45.95 -12.85
CA SER A 246 -26.10 -46.43 -13.80
C SER A 246 -26.16 -47.94 -14.10
N GLY A 247 -27.19 -48.66 -13.63
CA GLY A 247 -27.45 -50.06 -14.00
C GLY A 247 -26.35 -51.07 -13.62
N GLY A 248 -25.44 -50.70 -12.71
CA GLY A 248 -24.28 -51.53 -12.34
C GLY A 248 -23.08 -51.43 -13.29
N THR A 249 -23.20 -50.76 -14.43
CA THR A 249 -22.14 -50.63 -15.47
C THR A 249 -20.82 -50.12 -14.90
N ALA A 250 -20.85 -49.05 -14.10
CA ALA A 250 -19.65 -48.52 -13.44
C ALA A 250 -18.99 -49.55 -12.50
N GLY A 251 -19.78 -50.38 -11.83
CA GLY A 251 -19.29 -51.44 -10.97
C GLY A 251 -18.72 -52.63 -11.73
N ASP A 252 -19.27 -52.96 -12.90
CA ASP A 252 -18.73 -53.99 -13.80
C ASP A 252 -17.41 -53.55 -14.43
N LEU A 253 -17.35 -52.30 -14.91
CA LEU A 253 -16.13 -51.69 -15.46
C LEU A 253 -15.00 -51.66 -14.43
N LEU A 254 -15.27 -51.20 -13.20
CA LEU A 254 -14.26 -51.17 -12.14
C LEU A 254 -13.79 -52.57 -11.73
N ARG A 255 -14.71 -53.55 -11.63
CA ARG A 255 -14.35 -54.95 -11.32
C ARG A 255 -13.57 -55.61 -12.45
N ALA A 256 -13.86 -55.30 -13.71
CA ALA A 256 -13.07 -55.78 -14.84
C ALA A 256 -11.66 -55.19 -14.78
N ALA A 257 -11.54 -53.88 -14.59
CA ALA A 257 -10.24 -53.20 -14.47
C ALA A 257 -9.37 -53.73 -13.32
N LEU A 258 -9.97 -53.97 -12.14
CA LEU A 258 -9.24 -54.54 -11.00
C LEU A 258 -8.76 -55.97 -11.27
N ARG A 259 -9.60 -56.82 -11.89
CA ARG A 259 -9.20 -58.17 -12.30
C ARG A 259 -8.04 -58.15 -13.30
N ASP A 260 -8.09 -57.24 -14.27
CA ASP A 260 -7.03 -57.08 -15.26
C ASP A 260 -5.72 -56.56 -14.64
N LEU A 261 -5.79 -55.73 -13.59
CA LEU A 261 -4.62 -55.28 -12.82
C LEU A 261 -4.00 -56.40 -11.97
N GLU A 262 -4.81 -57.35 -11.50
CA GLU A 262 -4.34 -58.51 -10.73
C GLU A 262 -3.74 -59.61 -11.62
N ALA A 263 -4.24 -59.74 -12.85
CA ALA A 263 -3.84 -60.80 -13.78
C ALA A 263 -2.56 -60.49 -14.58
N GLU A 264 -2.24 -59.21 -14.76
CA GLU A 264 -1.05 -58.76 -15.49
C GLU A 264 0.01 -58.19 -14.54
N ASP A 265 1.27 -58.15 -14.98
CA ASP A 265 2.26 -57.33 -14.29
C ASP A 265 1.86 -55.85 -14.34
N PHE A 266 2.12 -55.11 -13.26
CA PHE A 266 1.67 -53.73 -13.12
C PHE A 266 2.25 -52.82 -14.22
N GLU A 267 3.48 -53.06 -14.66
CA GLU A 267 4.09 -52.31 -15.77
C GLU A 267 3.32 -52.50 -17.07
N ALA A 268 2.95 -53.74 -17.40
CA ALA A 268 2.16 -54.06 -18.59
C ALA A 268 0.77 -53.40 -18.54
N SER A 269 0.14 -53.39 -17.36
CA SER A 269 -1.12 -52.70 -17.13
C SER A 269 -1.04 -51.19 -17.36
N VAL A 270 0.02 -50.53 -16.87
CA VAL A 270 0.25 -49.10 -17.08
C VAL A 270 0.43 -48.77 -18.56
N VAL A 271 1.24 -49.55 -19.29
CA VAL A 271 1.44 -49.37 -20.74
C VAL A 271 0.13 -49.51 -21.50
N ARG A 272 -0.65 -50.57 -21.23
CA ARG A 272 -1.94 -50.82 -21.87
C ARG A 272 -2.94 -49.68 -21.67
N VAL A 273 -3.01 -49.11 -20.46
CA VAL A 273 -3.89 -47.95 -20.19
C VAL A 273 -3.38 -46.70 -20.89
N ARG A 274 -2.06 -46.44 -20.83
CA ARG A 274 -1.43 -45.31 -21.52
C ARG A 274 -1.67 -45.36 -23.02
N ASP A 275 -1.54 -46.53 -23.65
CA ASP A 275 -1.68 -46.69 -25.10
C ASP A 275 -3.14 -46.48 -25.59
N ARG A 276 -4.13 -46.43 -24.68
CA ARG A 276 -5.51 -46.00 -24.99
C ARG A 276 -5.67 -44.47 -24.96
N ILE A 277 -4.71 -43.75 -24.38
CA ILE A 277 -4.70 -42.31 -24.22
C ILE A 277 -3.48 -41.78 -25.00
N THR A 278 -3.66 -41.53 -26.30
CA THR A 278 -2.55 -41.20 -27.21
C THR A 278 -2.61 -39.77 -27.75
N GLY A 279 -1.46 -39.29 -28.22
CA GLY A 279 -1.33 -38.00 -28.92
C GLY A 279 -1.67 -36.80 -28.03
N ALA A 280 -2.39 -35.84 -28.61
CA ALA A 280 -2.74 -34.57 -27.96
C ALA A 280 -3.54 -34.74 -26.66
N LEU A 281 -4.40 -35.77 -26.56
CA LEU A 281 -5.22 -36.01 -25.37
C LEU A 281 -4.36 -36.35 -24.14
N PHE A 282 -3.27 -37.10 -24.32
CA PHE A 282 -2.37 -37.43 -23.21
C PHE A 282 -1.65 -36.19 -22.69
N GLU A 283 -1.21 -35.31 -23.59
CA GLU A 283 -0.54 -34.06 -23.24
C GLU A 283 -1.48 -33.10 -22.51
N GLU A 284 -2.73 -32.97 -22.97
CA GLU A 284 -3.77 -32.17 -22.32
C GLU A 284 -4.09 -32.68 -20.90
N LEU A 285 -4.23 -34.01 -20.73
CA LEU A 285 -4.46 -34.61 -19.42
C LEU A 285 -3.28 -34.39 -18.46
N GLN A 286 -2.05 -34.49 -18.94
CA GLN A 286 -0.84 -34.19 -18.15
C GLN A 286 -0.79 -32.72 -17.72
N ALA A 287 -1.10 -31.80 -18.63
CA ALA A 287 -1.14 -30.37 -18.33
C ALA A 287 -2.23 -30.05 -17.30
N SER A 288 -3.42 -30.62 -17.47
CA SER A 288 -4.55 -30.46 -16.55
C SER A 288 -4.24 -31.01 -15.15
N ALA A 289 -3.67 -32.21 -15.06
CA ALA A 289 -3.25 -32.82 -13.79
C ALA A 289 -2.20 -31.96 -13.07
N THR A 290 -1.22 -31.45 -13.82
CA THR A 290 -0.19 -30.56 -13.26
C THR A 290 -0.80 -29.27 -12.73
N ALA A 291 -1.72 -28.65 -13.48
CA ALA A 291 -2.40 -27.44 -13.06
C ALA A 291 -3.25 -27.67 -11.79
N GLY A 292 -3.99 -28.79 -11.72
CA GLY A 292 -4.79 -29.15 -10.55
C GLY A 292 -3.95 -29.33 -9.29
N ILE A 293 -2.83 -30.07 -9.39
CA ILE A 293 -1.90 -30.26 -8.27
C ILE A 293 -1.28 -28.92 -7.86
N GLN A 294 -0.87 -28.09 -8.83
CA GLN A 294 -0.30 -26.78 -8.54
C GLN A 294 -1.30 -25.86 -7.85
N ALA A 295 -2.56 -25.83 -8.29
CA ALA A 295 -3.63 -25.05 -7.67
C ALA A 295 -3.88 -25.48 -6.22
N ALA A 296 -3.97 -26.79 -5.96
CA ALA A 296 -4.11 -27.34 -4.60
C ALA A 296 -2.92 -26.94 -3.69
N GLN A 297 -1.73 -26.81 -4.26
CA GLN A 297 -0.50 -26.50 -3.54
C GLN A 297 -0.15 -25.00 -3.46
N ALA A 298 -0.81 -24.16 -4.25
CA ALA A 298 -0.47 -22.74 -4.41
C ALA A 298 -0.56 -21.98 -3.07
N ARG A 299 -1.63 -22.20 -2.30
CA ARG A 299 -1.83 -21.55 -1.00
C ARG A 299 -0.73 -21.91 0.00
N ARG A 300 -0.39 -23.20 0.10
CA ARG A 300 0.71 -23.67 0.95
C ARG A 300 2.02 -23.02 0.55
N ARG A 301 2.31 -22.97 -0.76
CA ARG A 301 3.52 -22.37 -1.30
C ARG A 301 3.64 -20.88 -0.96
N ASP A 302 2.54 -20.11 -1.10
CA ASP A 302 2.54 -18.67 -0.77
C ASP A 302 2.75 -18.45 0.73
N ILE A 303 2.02 -19.17 1.59
CA ILE A 303 2.18 -19.10 3.05
C ILE A 303 3.62 -19.48 3.46
N SER A 304 4.17 -20.57 2.91
CA SER A 304 5.55 -20.98 3.19
C SER A 304 6.58 -19.96 2.69
N ARG A 305 6.33 -19.26 1.58
CA ARG A 305 7.19 -18.17 1.11
C ARG A 305 7.16 -16.99 2.09
N ARG A 306 5.97 -16.51 2.47
CA ARG A 306 5.82 -15.39 3.42
C ARG A 306 6.46 -15.70 4.79
N ARG A 307 6.40 -16.96 5.24
CA ARG A 307 7.16 -17.45 6.41
C ARG A 307 8.67 -17.24 6.24
N ARG A 308 9.25 -17.70 5.13
CA ARG A 308 10.70 -17.57 4.87
C ARG A 308 11.15 -16.11 4.83
N ASP A 309 10.35 -15.27 4.19
CA ASP A 309 10.64 -13.84 4.07
C ASP A 309 10.38 -13.08 5.39
N GLY A 310 9.79 -13.75 6.39
CA GLY A 310 9.41 -13.17 7.66
C GLY A 310 8.34 -12.07 7.53
N ARG A 311 7.61 -11.97 6.42
CA ARG A 311 6.69 -10.85 6.18
C ARG A 311 5.51 -10.87 7.15
N LEU A 312 5.03 -9.68 7.50
CA LEU A 312 3.76 -9.53 8.21
C LEU A 312 2.62 -9.99 7.30
N VAL A 313 1.68 -10.75 7.84
CA VAL A 313 0.53 -11.28 7.10
C VAL A 313 -0.78 -11.05 7.85
N GLY A 314 -1.86 -10.88 7.12
CA GLY A 314 -3.23 -10.99 7.63
C GLY A 314 -3.84 -12.34 7.25
N LEU A 315 -4.41 -13.04 8.22
CA LEU A 315 -5.18 -14.28 7.99
C LEU A 315 -6.65 -14.07 8.37
N ARG A 316 -7.55 -14.47 7.47
CA ARG A 316 -9.00 -14.51 7.70
C ARG A 316 -9.54 -15.93 7.50
N ARG A 317 -10.64 -16.29 8.14
CA ARG A 317 -11.32 -17.57 7.88
C ARG A 317 -12.09 -17.51 6.56
N VAL A 318 -11.91 -18.53 5.71
CA VAL A 318 -12.60 -18.65 4.41
C VAL A 318 -14.11 -18.59 4.61
N GLY A 319 -14.80 -17.83 3.76
CA GLY A 319 -16.27 -17.73 3.76
C GLY A 319 -16.86 -16.96 4.94
N THR A 320 -16.03 -16.19 5.66
CA THR A 320 -16.50 -15.35 6.79
C THR A 320 -16.03 -13.91 6.62
N SER A 321 -16.85 -12.95 7.03
CA SER A 321 -16.46 -11.54 7.26
C SER A 321 -15.77 -11.35 8.63
N GLY A 322 -15.16 -12.42 9.17
CA GLY A 322 -14.58 -12.43 10.50
C GLY A 322 -13.31 -11.58 10.63
N PRO A 323 -12.82 -11.34 11.87
CA PRO A 323 -11.69 -10.44 12.12
C PRO A 323 -10.39 -10.99 11.53
N VAL A 324 -9.64 -10.10 10.87
CA VAL A 324 -8.31 -10.40 10.34
C VAL A 324 -7.32 -10.54 11.49
N ARG A 325 -6.58 -11.65 11.49
CA ARG A 325 -5.50 -11.90 12.45
C ARG A 325 -4.17 -11.51 11.81
N VAL A 326 -3.54 -10.47 12.36
CA VAL A 326 -2.29 -9.93 11.83
C VAL A 326 -1.10 -10.43 12.63
N GLY A 327 -0.08 -10.92 11.94
CA GLY A 327 1.10 -11.49 12.59
C GLY A 327 2.13 -12.07 11.63
N ARG A 328 3.06 -12.87 12.17
CA ARG A 328 4.07 -13.59 11.39
C ARG A 328 3.82 -15.09 11.46
N ILE A 329 4.01 -15.76 10.33
CA ILE A 329 3.89 -17.22 10.25
C ILE A 329 5.11 -17.85 10.92
N VAL A 330 4.87 -18.68 11.94
CA VAL A 330 5.91 -19.36 12.72
C VAL A 330 6.20 -20.73 12.12
N ASP A 331 5.13 -21.46 11.79
CA ASP A 331 5.24 -22.80 11.22
C ASP A 331 4.14 -23.09 10.19
N VAL A 332 4.44 -23.99 9.26
CA VAL A 332 3.51 -24.45 8.22
C VAL A 332 3.66 -25.95 8.10
N SER A 333 2.60 -26.68 8.43
CA SER A 333 2.46 -28.11 8.16
C SER A 333 1.61 -28.33 6.91
N PRO A 334 1.49 -29.58 6.42
CA PRO A 334 0.57 -29.89 5.34
C PRO A 334 -0.91 -29.57 5.63
N THR A 335 -1.34 -29.51 6.90
CA THR A 335 -2.75 -29.26 7.27
C THR A 335 -2.96 -27.98 8.06
N ARG A 336 -1.91 -27.41 8.65
CA ARG A 336 -2.03 -26.29 9.58
C ARG A 336 -0.99 -25.22 9.31
N VAL A 337 -1.33 -23.99 9.71
CA VAL A 337 -0.37 -22.89 9.86
C VAL A 337 -0.41 -22.39 11.30
N GLU A 338 0.76 -22.08 11.83
CA GLU A 338 0.88 -21.39 13.10
C GLU A 338 1.23 -19.92 12.86
N LEU A 339 0.41 -19.03 13.41
CA LEU A 339 0.61 -17.58 13.38
C LEU A 339 0.97 -17.09 14.77
N ALA A 340 2.09 -16.38 14.90
CA ALA A 340 2.33 -15.48 16.03
C ALA A 340 1.52 -14.21 15.78
N VAL A 341 0.44 -14.01 16.53
CA VAL A 341 -0.42 -12.83 16.42
C VAL A 341 0.30 -11.65 17.05
N LEU A 342 0.62 -10.64 16.24
CA LEU A 342 1.43 -9.48 16.64
C LEU A 342 0.59 -8.22 16.84
N LEU A 343 -0.60 -8.13 16.25
CA LEU A 343 -1.53 -7.03 16.50
C LEU A 343 -2.29 -7.27 17.81
N VAL A 344 -2.13 -6.38 18.78
CA VAL A 344 -2.68 -6.49 20.13
C VAL A 344 -3.39 -5.20 20.53
N GLY A 345 -4.48 -5.32 21.29
CA GLY A 345 -5.28 -4.19 21.77
C GLY A 345 -6.60 -4.02 21.01
N PRO A 346 -7.48 -3.11 21.48
CA PRO A 346 -8.74 -2.82 20.81
C PRO A 346 -8.54 -1.90 19.59
N PRO A 347 -9.49 -1.86 18.64
CA PRO A 347 -9.43 -0.98 17.48
C PRO A 347 -9.16 0.50 17.85
N GLY A 348 -8.35 1.20 17.06
CA GLY A 348 -7.89 2.57 17.31
C GLY A 348 -6.94 2.76 18.49
N ARG A 349 -6.67 1.73 19.30
CA ARG A 349 -5.71 1.77 20.42
C ARG A 349 -4.77 0.56 20.44
N GLY A 350 -4.70 -0.17 19.33
CA GLY A 350 -3.84 -1.32 19.18
C GLY A 350 -2.38 -0.94 18.97
N ALA A 351 -1.50 -1.90 19.20
CA ALA A 351 -0.10 -1.81 18.85
C ALA A 351 0.33 -3.06 18.08
N LEU A 352 1.31 -2.89 17.20
CA LEU A 352 1.94 -3.99 16.48
C LEU A 352 3.22 -4.39 17.22
N LEU A 353 3.27 -5.60 17.76
CA LEU A 353 4.44 -6.15 18.45
C LEU A 353 5.50 -6.62 17.43
N ASP A 354 5.92 -5.73 16.54
CA ASP A 354 6.91 -5.98 15.49
C ASP A 354 7.68 -4.69 15.18
N GLY A 355 8.97 -4.82 14.85
CA GLY A 355 9.83 -3.68 14.49
C GLY A 355 9.72 -2.50 15.48
N PRO A 356 9.61 -1.24 14.97
CA PRO A 356 9.44 -0.05 15.81
C PRO A 356 8.16 -0.04 16.67
N GLY A 357 7.14 -0.81 16.27
CA GLY A 357 5.89 -0.92 17.00
C GLY A 357 6.04 -1.57 18.38
N LEU A 358 7.08 -2.37 18.58
CA LEU A 358 7.37 -2.99 19.88
C LEU A 358 7.65 -1.95 20.96
N ASP A 359 8.52 -0.98 20.67
CA ASP A 359 8.88 0.09 21.60
C ASP A 359 7.68 1.02 21.86
N ASN A 360 6.89 1.27 20.82
CA ASN A 360 5.68 2.08 20.93
C ASN A 360 4.57 1.37 21.73
N ALA A 361 4.45 0.04 21.63
CA ALA A 361 3.51 -0.74 22.43
C ALA A 361 3.78 -0.59 23.93
N GLN A 362 5.06 -0.59 24.32
CA GLN A 362 5.47 -0.36 25.71
C GLN A 362 5.07 1.05 26.19
N ARG A 363 5.28 2.08 25.37
CA ARG A 363 4.88 3.47 25.67
C ARG A 363 3.37 3.63 25.80
N LEU A 364 2.60 2.86 25.02
CA LEU A 364 1.13 2.85 25.04
C LEU A 364 0.54 2.02 26.20
N GLY A 365 1.36 1.28 26.95
CA GLY A 365 0.90 0.38 28.01
C GLY A 365 0.11 -0.82 27.47
N VAL A 366 0.31 -1.21 26.21
CA VAL A 366 -0.35 -2.36 25.58
C VAL A 366 0.37 -3.64 26.01
N SER A 367 -0.39 -4.74 26.14
CA SER A 367 0.17 -6.04 26.50
C SER A 367 1.22 -6.50 25.48
N MET A 368 2.41 -6.87 25.97
CA MET A 368 3.53 -7.39 25.17
C MET A 368 3.43 -8.90 24.91
N THR A 369 2.29 -9.52 25.20
CA THR A 369 2.13 -10.97 25.08
C THR A 369 1.78 -11.38 23.65
N VAL A 370 2.74 -12.00 22.95
CA VAL A 370 2.51 -12.61 21.64
C VAL A 370 1.77 -13.94 21.81
N ARG A 371 0.58 -14.07 21.22
CA ARG A 371 -0.20 -15.31 21.23
C ARG A 371 0.04 -16.10 19.95
N ARG A 372 0.39 -17.38 20.08
CA ARG A 372 0.41 -18.31 18.94
C ARG A 372 -0.98 -18.89 18.71
N ARG A 373 -1.41 -18.94 17.45
CA ARG A 373 -2.66 -19.58 17.04
C ARG A 373 -2.42 -20.51 15.88
N SER A 374 -2.97 -21.71 15.98
CA SER A 374 -2.95 -22.71 14.92
C SER A 374 -4.26 -22.65 14.13
N PHE A 375 -4.16 -22.66 12.80
CA PHE A 375 -5.29 -22.63 11.88
C PHE A 375 -5.18 -23.77 10.89
N GLY A 376 -6.31 -24.39 10.52
CA GLY A 376 -6.35 -25.33 9.40
C GLY A 376 -6.13 -24.61 8.08
N LEU A 377 -5.17 -25.08 7.27
CA LEU A 377 -4.73 -24.44 6.02
C LEU A 377 -5.88 -24.24 5.01
N GLY A 378 -6.83 -25.18 4.97
CA GLY A 378 -8.03 -25.11 4.13
C GLY A 378 -9.07 -24.09 4.60
N HIS A 379 -9.04 -23.68 5.87
CA HIS A 379 -10.04 -22.79 6.47
C HIS A 379 -9.61 -21.33 6.55
N ILE A 380 -8.45 -20.99 5.99
CA ILE A 380 -7.92 -19.63 6.03
C ILE A 380 -7.57 -19.11 4.64
N GLU A 381 -7.66 -17.80 4.50
CA GLU A 381 -7.18 -17.04 3.35
C GLU A 381 -6.18 -15.97 3.79
N LEU A 382 -5.23 -15.70 2.91
CA LEU A 382 -4.28 -14.61 3.05
C LEU A 382 -4.97 -13.32 2.59
N VAL A 383 -4.98 -12.34 3.47
CA VAL A 383 -5.52 -11.02 3.18
C VAL A 383 -4.58 -10.28 2.21
N PRO A 384 -5.10 -9.59 1.16
CA PRO A 384 -4.30 -8.76 0.27
C PRO A 384 -3.56 -7.65 1.03
N GLU A 385 -2.44 -7.16 0.49
CA GLU A 385 -1.63 -6.12 1.15
C GLU A 385 -2.41 -4.83 1.39
N ALA A 386 -3.27 -4.40 0.44
CA ALA A 386 -4.11 -3.21 0.59
C ALA A 386 -5.13 -3.35 1.74
N GLU A 387 -5.77 -4.51 1.86
CA GLU A 387 -6.71 -4.78 2.95
C GLU A 387 -5.97 -4.90 4.30
N LEU A 388 -4.78 -5.50 4.31
CA LEU A 388 -3.93 -5.53 5.51
C LEU A 388 -3.55 -4.12 5.97
N ALA A 389 -3.17 -3.24 5.05
CA ALA A 389 -2.87 -1.85 5.36
C ALA A 389 -4.09 -1.14 5.98
N ALA A 390 -5.28 -1.33 5.42
CA ALA A 390 -6.53 -0.77 5.96
C ALA A 390 -6.83 -1.29 7.38
N VAL A 391 -6.62 -2.59 7.65
CA VAL A 391 -6.80 -3.17 8.99
C VAL A 391 -5.82 -2.56 9.98
N LEU A 392 -4.55 -2.36 9.61
CA LEU A 392 -3.56 -1.71 10.48
C LEU A 392 -3.96 -0.26 10.77
N ASP A 393 -4.45 0.46 9.76
CA ASP A 393 -4.91 1.85 9.86
C ASP A 393 -6.14 2.02 10.76
N GLU A 394 -7.04 1.04 10.78
CA GLU A 394 -8.20 1.04 11.66
C GLU A 394 -7.82 0.65 13.10
N GLN A 395 -6.94 -0.33 13.27
CA GLN A 395 -6.70 -0.92 14.59
C GLN A 395 -5.58 -0.29 15.39
N LEU A 396 -4.53 0.22 14.75
CA LEU A 396 -3.38 0.77 15.46
C LEU A 396 -3.68 2.16 16.05
N ALA A 397 -3.06 2.42 17.20
CA ALA A 397 -3.02 3.74 17.79
C ALA A 397 -2.19 4.71 16.92
N PHE A 398 -2.43 6.00 17.11
CA PHE A 398 -1.62 7.08 16.53
C PHE A 398 -0.98 7.89 17.67
N LEU A 399 0.33 8.09 17.60
CA LEU A 399 1.13 8.81 18.57
C LEU A 399 1.21 10.29 18.17
N GLY A 400 0.60 11.16 18.97
CA GLY A 400 0.60 12.61 18.72
C GLY A 400 1.99 13.23 18.91
N ARG A 401 2.43 14.02 17.93
CA ARG A 401 3.69 14.77 17.95
C ARG A 401 3.50 16.14 17.32
N ASP A 402 4.06 17.15 17.98
CA ASP A 402 4.15 18.49 17.39
C ASP A 402 5.49 18.60 16.66
N VAL A 403 5.43 18.70 15.33
CA VAL A 403 6.59 18.79 14.46
C VAL A 403 6.76 20.23 14.01
N ARG A 404 7.92 20.80 14.30
CA ARG A 404 8.31 22.14 13.84
C ARG A 404 8.96 22.04 12.47
N PHE A 405 8.50 22.90 11.56
CA PHE A 405 9.05 23.13 10.23
C PHE A 405 9.52 24.57 10.12
N LEU A 406 10.63 24.76 9.42
CA LEU A 406 11.13 26.08 9.04
C LEU A 406 10.90 26.23 7.55
N VAL A 407 10.02 27.17 7.20
CA VAL A 407 9.68 27.45 5.82
C VAL A 407 9.91 28.93 5.52
N PRO A 408 10.11 29.28 4.23
CA PRO A 408 10.16 30.66 3.80
C PRO A 408 8.94 31.46 4.29
N GLU A 409 9.11 32.76 4.58
CA GLU A 409 8.04 33.62 5.13
C GLU A 409 6.74 33.61 4.31
N SER A 410 6.86 33.54 2.98
CA SER A 410 5.73 33.51 2.06
C SER A 410 4.95 32.19 2.05
N VAL A 411 5.49 31.12 2.66
CA VAL A 411 4.80 29.82 2.76
C VAL A 411 3.91 29.86 3.99
N ALA A 412 2.59 29.83 3.77
CA ALA A 412 1.63 29.77 4.88
C ALA A 412 1.66 28.39 5.57
N GLY A 413 1.40 28.36 6.89
CA GLY A 413 1.38 27.11 7.65
C GLY A 413 0.38 26.07 7.12
N GLY A 414 -0.75 26.52 6.57
CA GLY A 414 -1.71 25.64 5.89
C GLY A 414 -1.16 24.95 4.63
N GLY A 415 -0.17 25.54 3.95
CA GLY A 415 0.55 24.89 2.85
C GLY A 415 1.43 23.74 3.34
N VAL A 416 2.13 23.94 4.45
CA VAL A 416 2.94 22.90 5.10
C VAL A 416 2.07 21.75 5.59
N ALA A 417 0.99 22.05 6.31
CA ALA A 417 0.07 21.02 6.80
C ALA A 417 -0.52 20.15 5.69
N ARG A 418 -0.78 20.72 4.49
CA ARG A 418 -1.25 19.94 3.33
C ARG A 418 -0.22 18.96 2.80
N VAL A 419 1.05 19.34 2.73
CA VAL A 419 2.13 18.43 2.30
C VAL A 419 2.30 17.31 3.33
N VAL A 420 2.31 17.66 4.62
CA VAL A 420 2.41 16.68 5.72
C VAL A 420 1.24 15.69 5.70
N ALA A 421 0.02 16.15 5.41
CA ALA A 421 -1.18 15.31 5.38
C ALA A 421 -1.18 14.25 4.26
N GLN A 422 -0.30 14.35 3.26
CA GLN A 422 -0.17 13.37 2.19
C GLN A 422 0.75 12.19 2.55
N PHE A 423 1.45 12.26 3.69
CA PHE A 423 2.40 11.24 4.09
C PHE A 423 1.69 9.98 4.63
N ASP A 424 2.06 8.82 4.10
CA ASP A 424 1.47 7.54 4.50
C ASP A 424 1.78 7.19 5.96
N GLY A 425 0.76 6.73 6.70
CA GLY A 425 0.84 6.42 8.12
C GLY A 425 0.70 7.63 9.06
N LEU A 426 0.31 8.81 8.55
CA LEU A 426 -0.07 9.97 9.37
C LEU A 426 -1.59 10.21 9.41
N ARG A 427 -2.08 10.72 10.54
CA ARG A 427 -3.45 11.21 10.74
C ARG A 427 -3.45 12.46 11.63
N ASP A 428 -4.62 13.07 11.80
CA ASP A 428 -4.84 14.26 12.65
C ASP A 428 -3.83 15.39 12.41
N VAL A 429 -3.54 15.65 11.13
CA VAL A 429 -2.58 16.69 10.74
C VAL A 429 -3.24 18.05 10.85
N ARG A 430 -2.79 18.87 11.81
CA ARG A 430 -3.36 20.19 12.06
C ARG A 430 -2.29 21.21 12.40
N LEU A 431 -2.46 22.43 11.88
CA LEU A 431 -1.63 23.57 12.23
C LEU A 431 -1.86 23.93 13.70
N VAL A 432 -0.79 24.00 14.50
CA VAL A 432 -0.83 24.35 15.92
C VAL A 432 -0.42 25.80 16.14
N ASP A 433 0.70 26.20 15.54
CA ASP A 433 1.27 27.53 15.68
C ASP A 433 1.98 27.94 14.38
N GLU A 434 1.94 29.23 14.07
CA GLU A 434 2.77 29.82 13.04
C GLU A 434 3.26 31.20 13.45
N VAL A 435 4.58 31.41 13.36
CA VAL A 435 5.21 32.67 13.72
C VAL A 435 6.25 33.04 12.68
N VAL A 436 6.17 34.28 12.18
CA VAL A 436 7.21 34.86 11.33
C VAL A 436 8.25 35.54 12.21
N ARG A 437 9.52 35.15 12.06
CA ARG A 437 10.67 35.82 12.68
C ARG A 437 11.79 35.93 11.66
N THR A 438 12.40 37.11 11.57
CA THR A 438 13.69 37.30 10.86
C THR A 438 13.71 36.76 9.41
N GLY A 439 12.61 36.87 8.66
CA GLY A 439 12.51 36.43 7.26
C GLY A 439 12.13 34.97 7.02
N GLN A 440 11.80 34.22 8.08
CA GLN A 440 11.28 32.85 8.00
C GLN A 440 9.96 32.71 8.74
N ARG A 441 9.14 31.73 8.34
CA ARG A 441 7.97 31.28 9.08
C ARG A 441 8.30 29.96 9.77
N SER A 442 8.26 29.95 11.09
CA SER A 442 8.21 28.73 11.89
C SER A 442 6.77 28.23 11.89
N VAL A 443 6.55 27.00 11.47
CA VAL A 443 5.24 26.36 11.42
C VAL A 443 5.29 25.11 12.29
N VAL A 444 4.42 25.02 13.29
CA VAL A 444 4.27 23.82 14.13
C VAL A 444 3.02 23.09 13.69
N VAL A 445 3.16 21.84 13.26
CA VAL A 445 2.05 20.99 12.84
C VAL A 445 1.97 19.80 13.79
N HIS A 446 0.80 19.60 14.38
CA HIS A 446 0.50 18.38 15.11
C HIS A 446 0.26 17.26 14.10
N VAL A 447 0.84 16.09 14.36
CA VAL A 447 0.64 14.87 13.57
C VAL A 447 0.41 13.69 14.51
N GLY A 448 -0.53 12.83 14.18
CA GLY A 448 -0.63 11.48 14.72
C GLY A 448 0.19 10.54 13.83
N ILE A 449 1.20 9.89 14.39
CA ILE A 449 2.04 8.89 13.70
C ILE A 449 1.57 7.49 14.06
N ARG A 450 1.25 6.63 13.07
CA ARG A 450 0.77 5.27 13.32
C ARG A 450 1.78 4.47 14.14
N ALA A 451 1.30 3.74 15.15
CA ALA A 451 2.16 3.17 16.20
C ALA A 451 3.14 2.08 15.73
N ASP A 452 2.96 1.50 14.54
CA ASP A 452 3.91 0.55 13.92
C ASP A 452 5.16 1.21 13.31
N ARG A 453 5.16 2.54 13.18
CA ARG A 453 6.25 3.31 12.57
C ARG A 453 7.29 3.73 13.60
N ASP A 454 8.52 3.89 13.13
CA ASP A 454 9.54 4.62 13.89
C ASP A 454 9.19 6.11 13.90
N VAL A 455 8.92 6.64 15.09
CA VAL A 455 8.46 8.02 15.28
C VAL A 455 9.49 9.02 14.78
N GLU A 456 10.76 8.85 15.13
CA GLU A 456 11.82 9.81 14.80
C GLU A 456 12.17 9.74 13.31
N ALA A 457 12.27 8.53 12.76
CA ALA A 457 12.51 8.36 11.33
C ALA A 457 11.37 8.90 10.47
N THR A 458 10.12 8.77 10.93
CA THR A 458 8.94 9.31 10.24
C THR A 458 8.95 10.83 10.27
N ILE A 459 9.23 11.46 11.42
CA ILE A 459 9.36 12.91 11.54
C ILE A 459 10.42 13.45 10.57
N GLU A 460 11.57 12.78 10.49
CA GLU A 460 12.66 13.17 9.60
C GLU A 460 12.33 12.99 8.11
N ALA A 461 11.58 11.95 7.76
CA ALA A 461 11.10 11.76 6.39
C ALA A 461 10.11 12.86 5.98
N VAL A 462 9.18 13.21 6.87
CA VAL A 462 8.20 14.29 6.65
C VAL A 462 8.90 15.64 6.53
N ARG A 463 9.91 15.91 7.36
CA ARG A 463 10.73 17.14 7.27
C ARG A 463 11.41 17.26 5.91
N ARG A 464 12.08 16.19 5.46
CA ARG A 464 12.72 16.15 4.14
C ARG A 464 11.73 16.41 3.00
N GLU A 465 10.52 15.86 3.09
CA GLU A 465 9.47 16.07 2.09
C GLU A 465 9.02 17.55 2.05
N VAL A 466 8.81 18.17 3.21
CA VAL A 466 8.46 19.60 3.30
C VAL A 466 9.62 20.49 2.82
N GLU A 467 10.85 20.17 3.18
CA GLU A 467 12.05 20.87 2.70
C GLU A 467 12.20 20.76 1.18
N ALA A 468 11.90 19.60 0.59
CA ALA A 468 11.90 19.40 -0.86
C ALA A 468 10.78 20.19 -1.55
N ALA A 469 9.57 20.20 -0.97
CA ALA A 469 8.40 20.90 -1.51
C ALA A 469 8.55 22.44 -1.44
N TYR A 470 9.16 22.95 -0.37
CA TYR A 470 9.34 24.38 -0.11
C TYR A 470 10.82 24.76 -0.06
N ALA A 471 11.60 24.23 -0.99
CA ALA A 471 13.02 24.48 -1.09
C ALA A 471 13.31 25.98 -1.12
N TRP A 472 14.05 26.45 -0.11
CA TRP A 472 14.62 27.79 -0.11
C TRP A 472 15.57 27.88 -1.33
N PRO A 473 15.60 29.01 -2.07
CA PRO A 473 16.43 29.15 -3.26
C PRO A 473 17.88 28.78 -2.91
N VAL A 474 18.38 27.70 -3.50
CA VAL A 474 19.81 27.40 -3.51
C VAL A 474 20.44 28.61 -4.21
N GLY A 475 21.40 29.26 -3.57
CA GLY A 475 21.89 30.57 -3.97
C GLY A 475 22.01 30.79 -5.48
N VAL A 476 21.51 31.93 -5.97
CA VAL A 476 21.59 32.28 -7.39
C VAL A 476 22.90 33.04 -7.60
N ALA A 477 23.87 32.41 -8.26
CA ALA A 477 24.95 33.11 -8.94
C ALA A 477 24.55 33.34 -10.40
N ARG A 478 24.85 34.53 -10.95
CA ARG A 478 24.72 34.76 -12.39
C ARG A 478 25.60 33.77 -13.15
N THR A 479 25.18 33.39 -14.36
CA THR A 479 25.94 32.50 -15.25
C THR A 479 27.40 32.94 -15.33
N LEU A 480 28.33 31.99 -15.27
CA LEU A 480 29.75 32.30 -15.39
C LEU A 480 30.10 32.68 -16.84
N SER A 481 30.97 33.66 -17.03
CA SER A 481 31.51 34.06 -18.35
C SER A 481 32.62 33.13 -18.86
N ARG A 482 33.15 32.28 -17.98
CA ARG A 482 34.28 31.38 -18.21
C ARG A 482 34.19 30.20 -17.26
N ASP A 483 34.99 29.17 -17.52
CA ASP A 483 35.13 28.05 -16.59
C ASP A 483 35.74 28.54 -15.27
N VAL A 484 35.03 28.26 -14.18
CA VAL A 484 35.53 28.42 -12.81
C VAL A 484 36.00 27.05 -12.33
N PHE A 485 37.08 27.02 -11.57
CA PHE A 485 37.66 25.78 -11.07
C PHE A 485 37.66 25.72 -9.55
N ASP A 486 37.47 26.83 -8.85
CA ASP A 486 37.63 26.90 -7.40
C ASP A 486 36.62 27.87 -6.74
N VAL A 487 36.11 27.48 -5.57
CA VAL A 487 35.31 28.32 -4.67
C VAL A 487 36.03 28.50 -3.33
N ALA A 488 36.57 29.69 -3.10
CA ALA A 488 37.25 30.04 -1.86
C ALA A 488 36.28 30.40 -0.72
N TYR A 489 36.58 29.95 0.49
CA TYR A 489 35.75 30.21 1.67
C TYR A 489 36.59 30.29 2.95
N LEU A 490 36.01 30.92 3.99
CA LEU A 490 36.64 30.96 5.32
C LEU A 490 36.50 29.59 6.00
N GLY A 491 37.61 28.89 6.17
CA GLY A 491 37.68 27.57 6.78
C GLY A 491 37.59 27.58 8.32
N PRO A 492 37.78 26.41 8.96
CA PRO A 492 38.07 25.10 8.34
C PRO A 492 36.82 24.41 7.74
N SER A 493 36.99 23.20 7.19
CA SER A 493 35.89 22.33 6.75
C SER A 493 34.95 22.01 7.93
N GLY A 494 33.66 21.81 7.66
CA GLY A 494 32.60 21.62 8.66
C GLY A 494 31.97 22.92 9.19
N THR A 495 32.28 24.07 8.59
CA THR A 495 31.72 25.38 8.96
C THR A 495 30.54 25.78 8.06
N PHE A 496 29.73 26.75 8.52
CA PHE A 496 28.66 27.32 7.69
C PHE A 496 29.18 28.00 6.41
N SER A 497 30.42 28.50 6.43
CA SER A 497 31.09 29.03 5.23
C SER A 497 31.38 27.95 4.19
N GLU A 498 31.77 26.74 4.61
CA GLU A 498 31.92 25.61 3.69
C GLU A 498 30.56 25.19 3.11
N ALA A 499 29.50 25.19 3.93
CA ALA A 499 28.15 24.91 3.46
C ALA A 499 27.72 25.91 2.37
N ALA A 500 28.01 27.21 2.56
CA ALA A 500 27.79 28.23 1.54
C ALA A 500 28.62 27.96 0.27
N ALA A 501 29.88 27.58 0.42
CA ALA A 501 30.79 27.31 -0.69
C ALA A 501 30.33 26.09 -1.51
N ARG A 502 29.85 25.05 -0.85
CA ARG A 502 29.30 23.84 -1.47
C ARG A 502 28.01 24.14 -2.23
N GLN A 503 27.11 24.92 -1.64
CA GLN A 503 25.90 25.38 -2.34
C GLN A 503 26.24 26.24 -3.57
N CYS A 504 27.21 27.15 -3.44
CA CYS A 504 27.72 27.95 -4.55
C CYS A 504 28.27 27.05 -5.67
N ALA A 505 29.17 26.12 -5.34
CA ALA A 505 29.77 25.17 -6.28
C ALA A 505 28.69 24.40 -7.06
N THR A 506 27.70 23.83 -6.37
CA THR A 506 26.56 23.16 -7.02
C THR A 506 25.78 24.10 -7.95
N SER A 507 25.53 25.34 -7.53
CA SER A 507 24.78 26.32 -8.34
C SER A 507 25.48 26.70 -9.65
N VAL A 508 26.80 26.60 -9.70
CA VAL A 508 27.62 26.90 -10.89
C VAL A 508 28.16 25.64 -11.58
N GLY A 509 27.70 24.46 -11.18
CA GLY A 509 28.04 23.18 -11.84
C GLY A 509 29.42 22.61 -11.48
N LEU A 510 29.97 22.94 -10.33
CA LEU A 510 31.27 22.44 -9.84
C LEU A 510 31.11 21.29 -8.85
N GLU A 511 32.08 20.37 -8.87
CA GLU A 511 32.15 19.25 -7.92
C GLU A 511 32.72 19.66 -6.55
N ALA A 512 32.54 18.80 -5.54
CA ALA A 512 32.93 19.09 -4.16
C ALA A 512 34.46 19.22 -3.94
N GLY A 513 35.29 18.72 -4.87
CA GLY A 513 36.76 18.83 -4.82
C GLY A 513 37.30 20.23 -5.10
N ASN A 514 36.43 21.14 -5.54
CA ASN A 514 36.75 22.50 -6.00
C ASN A 514 36.61 23.56 -4.88
N LEU A 515 36.65 23.16 -3.60
CA LEU A 515 36.49 24.09 -2.47
C LEU A 515 37.86 24.45 -1.86
N LEU A 516 38.17 25.75 -1.82
CA LEU A 516 39.44 26.27 -1.29
C LEU A 516 39.26 26.92 0.09
N ALA A 517 39.55 26.15 1.16
CA ALA A 517 39.55 26.70 2.52
C ALA A 517 40.71 27.71 2.72
N ARG A 518 40.42 28.82 3.40
CA ARG A 518 41.41 29.84 3.81
C ARG A 518 41.24 30.21 5.27
N ALA A 519 42.32 30.67 5.90
CA ALA A 519 42.36 30.94 7.33
C ALA A 519 41.71 32.28 7.70
N THR A 520 41.75 33.27 6.81
CA THR A 520 41.24 34.63 7.08
C THR A 520 40.43 35.18 5.90
N PHE A 521 39.53 36.15 6.15
CA PHE A 521 38.79 36.83 5.06
C PHE A 521 39.73 37.52 4.04
N PRO A 522 40.81 38.21 4.45
CA PRO A 522 41.82 38.69 3.50
C PRO A 522 42.39 37.60 2.59
N ASP A 523 42.68 36.41 3.12
CA ASP A 523 43.19 35.28 2.31
C ASP A 523 42.12 34.76 1.33
N VAL A 524 40.84 34.77 1.72
CA VAL A 524 39.73 34.42 0.83
C VAL A 524 39.65 35.41 -0.32
N LEU A 525 39.73 36.71 -0.04
CA LEU A 525 39.68 37.76 -1.05
C LEU A 525 40.91 37.74 -1.96
N ALA A 526 42.10 37.52 -1.41
CA ALA A 526 43.34 37.41 -2.18
C ALA A 526 43.38 36.17 -3.09
N ALA A 527 42.59 35.14 -2.80
CA ALA A 527 42.47 33.96 -3.66
C ALA A 527 41.66 34.23 -4.94
N ILE A 528 40.87 35.32 -4.99
CA ILE A 528 40.03 35.65 -6.15
C ILE A 528 40.91 36.06 -7.32
N ARG A 529 40.80 35.31 -8.41
CA ARG A 529 41.48 35.51 -9.70
C ARG A 529 40.61 34.89 -10.80
N PRO A 530 40.88 35.14 -12.10
CA PRO A 530 40.13 34.49 -13.16
C PRO A 530 40.08 32.97 -12.96
N GLY A 531 38.87 32.38 -12.91
CA GLY A 531 38.65 30.97 -12.62
C GLY A 531 38.54 30.59 -11.13
N THR A 532 38.63 31.54 -10.20
CA THR A 532 38.43 31.33 -8.76
C THR A 532 37.43 32.35 -8.21
N ILE A 533 36.29 31.87 -7.71
CA ILE A 533 35.28 32.68 -7.03
C ILE A 533 35.38 32.49 -5.52
N ALA A 534 34.70 33.33 -4.74
CA ALA A 534 34.66 33.23 -3.29
C ALA A 534 33.26 33.47 -2.71
N VAL A 535 32.99 32.88 -1.55
CA VAL A 535 31.79 33.18 -0.76
C VAL A 535 32.16 33.90 0.54
N LEU A 536 31.53 35.05 0.79
CA LEU A 536 31.74 35.84 2.01
C LEU A 536 30.41 36.13 2.72
N PRO A 537 30.29 35.89 4.03
CA PRO A 537 29.07 36.23 4.77
C PRO A 537 28.94 37.76 4.87
N ILE A 538 27.77 38.31 4.56
CA ILE A 538 27.54 39.76 4.58
C ILE A 538 26.51 40.17 5.64
N SER A 539 25.53 39.32 5.92
CA SER A 539 24.50 39.58 6.92
C SER A 539 24.03 38.28 7.56
N SER A 540 23.72 38.32 8.85
CA SER A 540 23.05 37.27 9.57
C SER A 540 21.74 37.79 10.13
N SER A 541 20.66 37.03 10.00
CA SER A 541 19.37 37.41 10.56
C SER A 541 19.36 37.36 12.10
N ALA A 542 20.32 36.67 12.72
CA ALA A 542 20.51 36.63 14.17
C ALA A 542 21.31 37.82 14.72
N SER A 543 22.32 38.31 13.96
CA SER A 543 23.30 39.28 14.48
C SER A 543 23.49 40.53 13.61
N GLY A 544 22.72 40.69 12.53
CA GLY A 544 22.85 41.82 11.62
C GLY A 544 24.08 41.73 10.72
N LEU A 545 24.75 42.86 10.48
CA LEU A 545 25.89 42.97 9.57
C LEU A 545 27.07 42.08 10.03
N VAL A 546 27.70 41.37 9.10
CA VAL A 546 28.90 40.57 9.41
C VAL A 546 30.14 41.47 9.32
N SER A 547 30.36 42.24 10.38
CA SER A 547 31.38 43.29 10.49
C SER A 547 32.78 42.91 10.01
N ARG A 548 33.28 41.71 10.37
CA ARG A 548 34.64 41.28 9.99
C ARG A 548 34.80 41.06 8.49
N SER A 549 33.75 40.58 7.83
CA SER A 549 33.72 40.35 6.39
C SER A 549 33.64 41.67 5.64
N VAL A 550 32.78 42.60 6.11
CA VAL A 550 32.68 43.95 5.53
C VAL A 550 33.99 44.72 5.69
N GLN A 551 34.66 44.62 6.84
CA GLN A 551 35.98 45.21 7.04
C GLN A 551 37.00 44.70 6.02
N ALA A 552 37.10 43.37 5.85
CA ALA A 552 38.02 42.79 4.88
C ALA A 552 37.71 43.24 3.44
N LEU A 553 36.44 43.41 3.09
CA LEU A 553 36.03 43.96 1.79
C LEU A 553 36.39 45.44 1.61
N LEU A 554 36.36 46.24 2.68
CA LEU A 554 36.77 47.64 2.65
C LEU A 554 38.30 47.77 2.53
N ASP A 555 39.05 46.90 3.21
CA ASP A 555 40.52 46.91 3.24
C ASP A 555 41.18 46.30 1.99
N HIS A 556 40.41 45.60 1.15
CA HIS A 556 40.94 44.94 -0.03
C HIS A 556 41.00 45.86 -1.26
N ASP A 557 42.19 46.23 -1.72
CA ASP A 557 42.35 47.18 -2.84
C ASP A 557 42.00 46.61 -4.24
N GLY A 558 41.91 45.28 -4.38
CA GLY A 558 41.66 44.64 -5.69
C GLY A 558 40.24 44.88 -6.21
N ALA A 559 40.09 44.95 -7.54
CA ALA A 559 38.77 45.05 -8.16
C ALA A 559 38.02 43.72 -8.00
N LEU A 560 36.81 43.78 -7.44
CA LEU A 560 35.94 42.63 -7.18
C LEU A 560 34.55 42.88 -7.75
N THR A 561 33.87 41.83 -8.16
CA THR A 561 32.47 41.89 -8.59
C THR A 561 31.64 40.87 -7.82
N ALA A 562 30.58 41.34 -7.17
CA ALA A 562 29.54 40.54 -6.56
C ALA A 562 28.42 40.29 -7.59
N SER A 563 28.04 39.03 -7.80
CA SER A 563 27.02 38.66 -8.79
C SER A 563 26.17 37.46 -8.39
N GLY A 564 26.21 37.10 -7.11
CA GLY A 564 25.35 36.06 -6.57
C GLY A 564 25.20 36.15 -5.07
N VAL A 565 24.22 35.44 -4.55
CA VAL A 565 24.03 35.25 -3.10
C VAL A 565 23.73 33.80 -2.79
N VAL A 566 24.17 33.34 -1.63
CA VAL A 566 23.88 32.03 -1.08
C VAL A 566 23.39 32.22 0.35
N ASP A 567 22.25 31.63 0.69
CA ASP A 567 21.67 31.74 2.03
C ASP A 567 21.82 30.39 2.76
N VAL A 568 22.52 30.42 3.90
CA VAL A 568 22.77 29.24 4.72
C VAL A 568 21.95 29.33 6.00
N ALA A 569 21.08 28.35 6.21
CA ALA A 569 20.41 28.16 7.49
C ALA A 569 21.45 27.74 8.55
N VAL A 570 21.55 28.53 9.61
CA VAL A 570 22.41 28.30 10.76
C VAL A 570 21.58 27.57 11.82
N ARG A 571 21.72 26.25 11.83
CA ARG A 571 21.11 25.34 12.82
C ARG A 571 22.21 24.69 13.63
N PHE A 572 21.97 24.46 14.92
CA PHE A 572 22.92 23.81 15.79
C PHE A 572 22.39 22.48 16.32
N ASP A 573 23.21 21.43 16.22
CA ASP A 573 23.00 20.17 16.93
C ASP A 573 24.05 20.05 18.07
N ALA A 574 23.68 19.33 19.13
CA ALA A 574 24.61 18.95 20.19
C ALA A 574 25.24 17.59 19.89
N TYR A 575 26.57 17.54 19.95
CA TYR A 575 27.39 16.38 19.61
C TYR A 575 28.23 15.92 20.80
N THR A 576 28.43 14.61 20.92
CA THR A 576 29.25 13.99 21.96
C THR A 576 30.06 12.81 21.42
N ALA A 577 31.24 12.53 21.99
CA ALA A 577 32.07 11.39 21.58
C ALA A 577 31.50 10.02 21.99
N ALA A 578 30.75 9.97 23.08
CA ALA A 578 30.11 8.74 23.56
C ALA A 578 28.59 8.79 23.36
N SER A 579 28.00 7.65 22.99
CA SER A 579 26.55 7.48 22.92
C SER A 579 26.02 7.08 24.30
N ARG A 580 25.69 8.08 25.11
CA ARG A 580 25.08 7.90 26.45
C ARG A 580 23.96 8.95 26.66
N PRO A 581 23.04 8.74 27.61
CA PRO A 581 21.93 9.67 27.85
C PRO A 581 22.42 11.09 28.17
N LEU A 582 21.70 12.10 27.69
CA LEU A 582 22.06 13.52 27.82
C LEU A 582 22.20 13.97 29.27
N GLU A 583 21.44 13.36 30.18
CA GLU A 583 21.50 13.58 31.63
C GLU A 583 22.91 13.36 32.19
N SER A 584 23.67 12.43 31.62
CA SER A 584 25.04 12.12 32.06
C SER A 584 26.06 13.21 31.72
N TYR A 585 25.69 14.18 30.86
CA TYR A 585 26.51 15.34 30.52
C TYR A 585 26.14 16.58 31.33
N ARG A 586 25.26 16.48 32.33
CA ARG A 586 24.90 17.63 33.17
C ARG A 586 26.15 18.20 33.86
N GLY A 587 26.40 19.49 33.69
CA GLY A 587 27.61 20.13 34.20
C GLY A 587 28.88 19.90 33.36
N ALA A 588 28.80 19.24 32.21
CA ALA A 588 29.93 19.07 31.28
C ALA A 588 30.37 20.41 30.66
N GLN A 589 31.56 20.43 30.05
CA GLN A 589 31.95 21.53 29.17
C GLN A 589 31.16 21.47 27.87
N VAL A 590 30.80 22.64 27.34
CA VAL A 590 30.20 22.78 26.00
C VAL A 590 31.04 23.71 25.13
N PHE A 591 31.56 23.15 24.04
CA PHE A 591 32.43 23.85 23.10
C PHE A 591 31.63 24.38 21.92
N SER A 592 31.86 25.63 21.53
CA SER A 592 31.42 26.18 20.23
C SER A 592 32.08 27.53 19.98
N HIS A 593 31.92 28.05 18.77
CA HIS A 593 32.23 29.44 18.48
C HIS A 593 31.38 30.38 19.38
N PRO A 594 31.86 31.56 19.80
CA PRO A 594 31.08 32.49 20.63
C PRO A 594 29.66 32.77 20.13
N GLN A 595 29.48 32.88 18.82
CA GLN A 595 28.16 33.07 18.21
C GLN A 595 27.26 31.83 18.28
N GLY A 596 27.83 30.62 18.28
CA GLY A 596 27.07 29.38 18.50
C GLY A 596 26.64 29.23 19.96
N LEU A 597 27.54 29.55 20.90
CA LEU A 597 27.21 29.59 22.33
C LEU A 597 26.10 30.61 22.64
N ALA A 598 26.20 31.81 22.07
CA ALA A 598 25.20 32.87 22.25
C ALA A 598 23.84 32.53 21.61
N GLN A 599 23.80 31.60 20.65
CA GLN A 599 22.57 31.13 20.02
C GLN A 599 21.99 29.88 20.67
N CYS A 600 22.64 29.26 21.66
CA CYS A 600 22.17 28.01 22.29
C CYS A 600 22.04 28.15 23.81
N THR A 601 21.75 29.35 24.31
CA THR A 601 21.79 29.67 25.75
C THR A 601 20.77 28.87 26.55
N ARG A 602 19.59 28.58 25.99
CA ARG A 602 18.55 27.79 26.67
C ARG A 602 18.95 26.33 26.82
N PHE A 603 19.55 25.75 25.78
CA PHE A 603 20.10 24.40 25.83
C PHE A 603 21.19 24.30 26.90
N ILE A 604 22.15 25.23 26.87
CA ILE A 604 23.25 25.32 27.83
C ILE A 604 22.71 25.44 29.25
N ALA A 605 21.74 26.32 29.49
CA ALA A 605 21.13 26.52 30.80
C ALA A 605 20.33 25.29 31.27
N ARG A 606 19.53 24.67 30.41
CA ARG A 606 18.69 23.49 30.75
C ARG A 606 19.53 22.33 31.28
N TRP A 607 20.71 22.12 30.70
CA TRP A 607 21.62 21.04 31.06
C TRP A 607 22.76 21.49 32.00
N GLY A 608 22.77 22.75 32.41
CA GLY A 608 23.80 23.31 33.30
C GLY A 608 25.21 23.18 32.73
N LEU A 609 25.37 23.25 31.41
CA LEU A 609 26.65 23.08 30.72
C LEU A 609 27.55 24.30 30.95
N ARG A 610 28.87 24.10 30.98
CA ARG A 610 29.87 25.17 31.13
C ARG A 610 30.39 25.60 29.74
N PRO A 611 29.98 26.76 29.22
CA PRO A 611 30.39 27.21 27.88
C PRO A 611 31.89 27.50 27.82
N VAL A 612 32.54 26.97 26.78
CA VAL A 612 33.96 27.20 26.48
C VAL A 612 34.07 27.67 25.01
N PRO A 613 34.43 28.93 24.75
CA PRO A 613 34.51 29.47 23.40
C PRO A 613 35.68 28.86 22.61
N THR A 614 35.45 28.61 21.32
CA THR A 614 36.45 28.09 20.36
C THR A 614 36.52 28.95 19.10
N ASP A 615 37.55 28.73 18.28
CA ASP A 615 37.75 29.51 17.04
C ASP A 615 36.72 29.22 15.95
N SER A 616 36.10 28.03 15.96
CA SER A 616 35.04 27.63 15.03
C SER A 616 34.15 26.52 15.58
N THR A 617 33.00 26.31 14.95
CA THR A 617 32.11 25.16 15.23
C THR A 617 32.78 23.83 14.93
N ALA A 618 33.61 23.76 13.88
CA ALA A 618 34.38 22.57 13.55
C ALA A 618 35.49 22.28 14.59
N ALA A 619 36.18 23.32 15.07
CA ALA A 619 37.15 23.17 16.16
C ALA A 619 36.49 22.68 17.45
N ALA A 620 35.25 23.10 17.72
CA ALA A 620 34.49 22.59 18.86
C ALA A 620 34.19 21.09 18.76
N LEU A 621 33.80 20.61 17.58
CA LEU A 621 33.61 19.18 17.33
C LEU A 621 34.90 18.39 17.59
N ALA A 622 36.03 18.86 17.06
CA ALA A 622 37.33 18.23 17.28
C ALA A 622 37.73 18.19 18.76
N LEU A 623 37.49 19.27 19.50
CA LEU A 623 37.78 19.35 20.95
C LEU A 623 36.89 18.42 21.77
N ALA A 624 35.59 18.33 21.46
CA ALA A 624 34.70 17.40 22.17
C ALA A 624 35.05 15.93 21.88
N LEU A 625 35.57 15.63 20.68
CA LEU A 625 36.06 14.29 20.34
C LEU A 625 37.34 13.92 21.10
N ALA A 626 38.24 14.89 21.29
CA ALA A 626 39.52 14.70 21.96
C ALA A 626 39.48 14.88 23.49
N ALA A 627 38.32 15.20 24.07
CA ALA A 627 38.20 15.45 25.50
C ALA A 627 38.23 14.15 26.31
N ASP A 628 39.10 14.10 27.33
CA ASP A 628 39.18 12.96 28.28
C ASP A 628 37.95 12.88 29.20
N GLU A 629 37.31 14.03 29.46
CA GLU A 629 36.12 14.17 30.30
C GLU A 629 34.84 14.34 29.46
N PRO A 630 33.65 14.06 30.03
CA PRO A 630 32.36 14.39 29.40
C PRO A 630 32.33 15.81 28.82
N ALA A 631 32.19 15.89 27.49
CA ALA A 631 32.08 17.14 26.76
C ALA A 631 30.96 17.10 25.71
N VAL A 632 30.40 18.27 25.45
CA VAL A 632 29.42 18.53 24.39
C VAL A 632 30.04 19.51 23.40
N ALA A 633 29.81 19.33 22.11
CA ALA A 633 30.08 20.35 21.09
C ALA A 633 28.77 20.82 20.47
N LEU A 634 28.69 22.12 20.17
CA LEU A 634 27.61 22.67 19.34
C LEU A 634 28.16 22.92 17.94
N GLY A 635 27.71 22.11 16.99
CA GLY A 635 28.12 22.14 15.58
C GLY A 635 26.95 22.44 14.67
N GLY A 636 27.23 22.67 13.38
CA GLY A 636 26.17 22.81 12.38
C GLY A 636 25.30 21.54 12.32
N ALA A 637 23.98 21.68 12.18
CA ALA A 637 23.08 20.54 12.17
C ALA A 637 23.33 19.62 10.96
N GLY A 638 23.17 18.31 11.17
CA GLY A 638 23.26 17.31 10.09
C GLY A 638 24.66 17.12 9.48
N LEU A 639 25.72 17.61 10.15
CA LEU A 639 27.09 17.35 9.73
C LEU A 639 27.43 15.85 9.80
N ALA A 640 28.16 15.34 8.81
CA ALA A 640 28.78 14.02 8.87
C ALA A 640 30.02 14.12 9.78
N THR A 641 29.87 13.80 11.06
CA THR A 641 30.88 14.08 12.10
C THR A 641 31.77 12.91 12.48
N GLY A 642 31.77 11.81 11.71
CA GLY A 642 32.57 10.62 12.02
C GLY A 642 32.16 9.99 13.36
N ASP A 643 33.10 9.96 14.32
CA ASP A 643 32.95 9.31 15.64
C ASP A 643 32.13 10.10 16.67
N LEU A 644 31.55 11.25 16.28
CA LEU A 644 30.66 12.01 17.15
C LEU A 644 29.20 11.61 16.94
N HIS A 645 28.48 11.46 18.05
CA HIS A 645 27.06 11.17 18.10
C HIS A 645 26.24 12.44 18.35
N VAL A 646 25.13 12.60 17.63
CA VAL A 646 24.15 13.64 17.92
C VAL A 646 23.34 13.24 19.15
N ILE A 647 23.42 14.03 20.22
CA ILE A 647 22.72 13.76 21.49
C ILE A 647 21.42 14.54 21.63
N GLU A 648 21.32 15.70 20.98
CA GLU A 648 20.09 16.47 20.84
C GLU A 648 20.19 17.32 19.57
N ARG A 649 19.11 17.38 18.79
CA ARG A 649 19.05 18.16 17.55
C ARG A 649 18.44 19.54 17.79
N GLU A 650 18.80 20.50 16.94
CA GLU A 650 18.19 21.84 16.87
C GLU A 650 18.17 22.55 18.24
N VAL A 651 19.34 22.61 18.87
CA VAL A 651 19.53 23.13 20.23
C VAL A 651 19.66 24.66 20.28
N ASP A 652 19.54 25.32 19.14
CA ASP A 652 19.50 26.77 19.03
C ASP A 652 18.22 27.41 19.58
N ASP A 653 18.38 28.58 20.18
CA ASP A 653 17.32 29.40 20.79
C ASP A 653 16.42 30.05 19.73
N LEU A 654 17.02 30.36 18.57
CA LEU A 654 16.41 31.03 17.44
C LEU A 654 16.44 30.08 16.24
N SER A 655 15.41 29.25 16.15
CA SER A 655 15.23 28.35 15.01
C SER A 655 15.30 29.11 13.69
N GLY A 656 16.21 28.71 12.80
CA GLY A 656 16.21 29.19 11.43
C GLY A 656 16.86 30.56 11.23
N SER A 657 17.89 30.89 12.00
CA SER A 657 18.75 32.01 11.63
C SER A 657 19.39 31.73 10.26
N ILE A 658 19.49 32.77 9.43
CA ILE A 658 20.08 32.67 8.09
C ILE A 658 21.31 33.56 8.07
N THR A 659 22.41 33.04 7.56
CA THR A 659 23.55 33.86 7.15
C THR A 659 23.58 33.92 5.63
N ARG A 660 23.49 35.14 5.11
CA ARG A 660 23.60 35.44 3.69
C ARG A 660 25.06 35.64 3.32
N PHE A 661 25.47 34.95 2.29
CA PHE A 661 26.79 35.03 1.68
C PHE A 661 26.69 35.68 0.31
N VAL A 662 27.63 36.56 -0.01
CA VAL A 662 27.82 37.09 -1.36
C VAL A 662 28.79 36.20 -2.13
N VAL A 663 28.51 35.97 -3.40
CA VAL A 663 29.43 35.32 -4.35
C VAL A 663 30.23 36.40 -5.06
N LEU A 664 31.54 36.35 -4.91
CA LEU A 664 32.52 37.31 -5.43
C LEU A 664 33.42 36.67 -6.47
N GLY A 665 33.80 37.44 -7.48
CA GLY A 665 34.74 37.02 -8.52
C GLY A 665 35.53 38.21 -9.07
N ALA A 666 36.48 37.90 -9.96
CA ALA A 666 37.23 38.91 -10.68
C ALA A 666 36.29 39.72 -11.62
N PRO A 667 36.66 40.94 -12.03
CA PRO A 667 35.90 41.68 -13.03
C PRO A 667 35.76 40.88 -14.33
N GLY A 668 34.52 40.72 -14.80
CA GLY A 668 34.21 39.93 -16.00
C GLY A 668 34.10 38.41 -15.77
N GLU A 669 34.12 37.93 -14.52
CA GLU A 669 33.92 36.51 -14.20
C GLU A 669 32.48 36.03 -14.45
N PHE A 670 31.51 36.93 -14.28
CA PHE A 670 30.07 36.63 -14.42
C PHE A 670 29.50 37.24 -15.70
N ALA A 671 28.70 36.46 -16.41
CA ALA A 671 28.05 36.86 -17.65
C ALA A 671 26.78 37.67 -17.36
N PRO A 672 26.35 38.53 -18.31
CA PRO A 672 25.02 39.10 -18.28
C PRO A 672 23.98 37.98 -18.30
N GLN A 673 22.96 38.08 -17.47
CA GLN A 673 21.86 37.10 -17.39
C GLN A 673 21.03 37.15 -18.68
N ARG A 674 20.86 36.01 -19.36
CA ARG A 674 20.26 35.92 -20.71
C ARG A 674 19.14 34.86 -20.84
N ASP A 675 18.83 34.11 -19.79
CA ASP A 675 17.96 32.93 -19.84
C ASP A 675 16.47 33.20 -19.55
N GLY A 676 16.08 34.47 -19.39
CA GLY A 676 14.69 34.86 -19.15
C GLY A 676 14.18 34.62 -17.72
N SER A 677 15.02 34.12 -16.80
CA SER A 677 14.76 34.25 -15.38
C SER A 677 15.04 35.71 -14.99
N ASP A 678 14.05 36.43 -14.46
CA ASP A 678 14.19 37.83 -14.02
C ASP A 678 14.24 37.89 -12.49
N PRO A 679 15.33 37.41 -11.83
CA PRO A 679 15.50 37.69 -10.43
C PRO A 679 15.70 39.19 -10.30
N THR A 680 14.87 39.79 -9.46
CA THR A 680 14.94 41.20 -9.14
C THR A 680 16.36 41.57 -8.66
N LEU A 681 17.15 42.19 -9.54
CA LEU A 681 18.53 42.56 -9.25
C LEU A 681 18.56 43.79 -8.34
N ARG A 682 19.51 43.80 -7.41
CA ARG A 682 19.80 44.94 -6.54
C ARG A 682 21.29 45.27 -6.55
N SER A 683 21.59 46.56 -6.51
CA SER A 683 22.94 47.03 -6.26
C SER A 683 23.32 46.76 -4.82
N VAL A 684 24.56 46.36 -4.59
CA VAL A 684 25.11 46.14 -3.25
C VAL A 684 26.34 46.99 -3.07
N ARG A 685 26.30 47.86 -2.06
CA ARG A 685 27.39 48.79 -1.73
C ARG A 685 27.79 48.65 -0.28
N ILE A 686 29.05 48.91 0.00
CA ILE A 686 29.60 48.98 1.35
C ILE A 686 30.29 50.32 1.58
N GLY A 687 30.42 50.71 2.84
CA GLY A 687 31.20 51.89 3.21
C GLY A 687 31.56 51.91 4.69
N ALA A 688 32.52 52.76 5.04
CA ALA A 688 33.07 52.84 6.39
C ALA A 688 32.18 53.64 7.35
N ARG A 689 31.36 54.57 6.84
CA ARG A 689 30.45 55.41 7.64
C ARG A 689 29.05 55.39 7.05
N ALA A 690 28.05 55.06 7.87
CA ALA A 690 26.65 54.99 7.44
C ALA A 690 26.13 56.31 6.85
N ALA A 691 26.69 57.45 7.26
CA ALA A 691 26.38 58.76 6.68
C ALA A 691 26.71 58.85 5.18
N ASP A 692 27.71 58.11 4.70
CA ASP A 692 28.10 58.08 3.28
C ASP A 692 27.03 57.40 2.40
N ALA A 693 26.09 56.65 3.01
CA ALA A 693 24.94 56.07 2.32
C ALA A 693 23.80 57.07 2.07
N LEU A 694 23.75 58.20 2.79
CA LEU A 694 22.64 59.16 2.72
C LEU A 694 22.39 59.72 1.30
N PRO A 695 23.42 60.11 0.51
CA PRO A 695 23.21 60.58 -0.86
C PRO A 695 22.57 59.53 -1.77
N LEU A 696 22.73 58.24 -1.45
CA LEU A 696 22.19 57.11 -2.23
C LEU A 696 20.73 56.78 -1.84
N LEU A 697 20.24 57.29 -0.73
CA LEU A 697 18.88 57.05 -0.22
C LEU A 697 17.88 58.16 -0.62
N GLY A 698 18.36 59.31 -1.11
CA GLY A 698 17.58 60.54 -1.29
C GLY A 698 16.86 60.75 -2.64
N GLY A 699 16.70 59.72 -3.48
CA GLY A 699 16.06 59.85 -4.80
C GLY A 699 14.52 59.98 -4.73
N ALA A 700 13.92 60.83 -5.57
CA ALA A 700 12.49 61.19 -5.57
C ALA A 700 11.50 60.11 -6.10
N GLY A 701 11.81 58.82 -5.97
CA GLY A 701 10.98 57.72 -6.48
C GLY A 701 10.84 56.55 -5.49
N ALA A 702 9.83 55.71 -5.69
CA ALA A 702 9.66 54.47 -4.92
C ALA A 702 10.77 53.48 -5.28
N ALA A 703 11.85 53.47 -4.49
CA ALA A 703 12.98 52.55 -4.61
C ALA A 703 13.06 51.66 -3.36
N PHE A 704 13.28 50.36 -3.55
CA PHE A 704 13.69 49.47 -2.47
C PHE A 704 15.12 49.84 -2.04
N SER A 705 15.32 50.10 -0.75
CA SER A 705 16.63 50.27 -0.12
C SER A 705 16.64 49.60 1.25
N GLU A 706 17.63 48.77 1.51
CA GLU A 706 17.87 48.08 2.78
C GLU A 706 19.28 48.46 3.25
N LEU A 707 19.37 49.10 4.41
CA LEU A 707 20.64 49.55 5.01
C LEU A 707 20.90 48.76 6.29
N LEU A 708 22.00 48.01 6.30
CA LEU A 708 22.51 47.31 7.48
C LEU A 708 23.75 48.04 7.98
N THR A 709 23.82 48.29 9.29
CA THR A 709 24.95 48.96 9.93
C THR A 709 25.47 48.14 11.10
N ASP A 710 26.74 48.33 11.45
CA ASP A 710 27.30 47.86 12.72
C ASP A 710 27.63 49.02 13.68
N ASP A 711 28.06 48.67 14.89
CA ASP A 711 28.39 49.64 15.94
C ASP A 711 29.57 50.56 15.59
N ALA A 712 30.43 50.15 14.65
CA ALA A 712 31.54 50.97 14.16
C ALA A 712 31.10 51.96 13.06
N GLY A 713 29.83 51.94 12.67
CA GLY A 713 29.26 52.78 11.63
C GLY A 713 29.51 52.27 10.21
N ARG A 714 30.11 51.09 10.03
CA ARG A 714 30.23 50.47 8.71
C ARG A 714 28.86 50.04 8.23
N PHE A 715 28.67 50.03 6.92
CA PHE A 715 27.36 49.68 6.35
C PHE A 715 27.43 48.79 5.13
N LEU A 716 26.31 48.10 4.89
CA LEU A 716 25.93 47.44 3.65
C LEU A 716 24.59 48.04 3.20
N LEU A 717 24.57 48.59 1.99
CA LEU A 717 23.37 49.13 1.36
C LEU A 717 23.00 48.23 0.19
N ILE A 718 21.78 47.71 0.22
CA ILE A 718 21.16 47.01 -0.90
C ILE A 718 20.09 47.92 -1.49
N SER A 719 20.18 48.26 -2.77
CA SER A 719 19.21 49.17 -3.39
C SER A 719 18.79 48.76 -4.80
N SER A 720 17.54 49.06 -5.13
CA SER A 720 17.03 49.01 -6.51
C SER A 720 17.60 50.12 -7.39
N ALA A 721 18.16 51.18 -6.80
CA ALA A 721 18.91 52.18 -7.56
C ALA A 721 20.23 51.58 -8.03
N THR A 722 20.43 51.51 -9.35
CA THR A 722 21.66 51.01 -9.98
C THR A 722 22.68 52.12 -10.28
N GLY A 723 22.31 53.39 -10.06
CA GLY A 723 23.13 54.58 -10.33
C GLY A 723 23.25 55.52 -9.13
N GLY A 724 24.30 56.34 -9.13
CA GLY A 724 24.64 57.29 -8.06
C GLY A 724 26.12 57.19 -7.69
N ASP A 725 26.80 58.33 -7.68
CA ASP A 725 28.17 58.44 -7.16
C ASP A 725 28.10 58.97 -5.72
N ALA A 726 28.75 58.26 -4.80
CA ALA A 726 28.77 58.60 -3.38
C ALA A 726 30.19 58.38 -2.86
N PRO A 727 30.95 59.48 -2.62
CA PRO A 727 32.29 59.41 -2.08
C PRO A 727 32.32 58.62 -0.77
N GLY A 728 33.33 57.75 -0.60
CA GLY A 728 33.46 56.90 0.59
C GLY A 728 32.65 55.59 0.54
N THR A 729 31.93 55.33 -0.57
CA THR A 729 31.21 54.07 -0.80
C THR A 729 31.88 53.25 -1.89
N ARG A 730 31.80 51.92 -1.78
CA ARG A 730 32.29 50.96 -2.78
C ARG A 730 31.13 50.13 -3.30
N LEU A 731 30.91 50.18 -4.61
CA LEU A 731 29.97 49.28 -5.29
C LEU A 731 30.62 47.90 -5.44
N LEU A 732 29.98 46.86 -4.90
CA LEU A 732 30.42 45.48 -5.08
C LEU A 732 29.84 44.89 -6.37
N GLY A 733 28.63 45.27 -6.77
CA GLY A 733 28.02 44.81 -8.00
C GLY A 733 26.49 44.82 -7.95
N THR A 734 25.87 44.08 -8.86
CA THR A 734 24.42 43.84 -8.89
C THR A 734 24.16 42.35 -8.80
N LEU A 735 23.33 41.94 -7.84
CA LEU A 735 23.07 40.54 -7.56
C LEU A 735 21.56 40.27 -7.38
N PRO A 736 21.12 39.02 -7.59
CA PRO A 736 19.77 38.58 -7.23
C PRO A 736 19.50 38.89 -5.76
N TRP A 737 18.48 39.69 -5.47
CA TRP A 737 18.10 39.98 -4.10
C TRP A 737 16.58 40.02 -3.99
N SER A 738 16.01 38.92 -3.52
CA SER A 738 14.61 38.90 -3.13
C SER A 738 14.49 39.32 -1.68
N PRO A 739 13.62 40.29 -1.37
CA PRO A 739 12.95 40.30 -0.09
C PRO A 739 12.05 39.05 -0.07
N ARG A 740 12.44 38.00 0.67
CA ARG A 740 11.52 37.03 1.31
C ARG A 740 10.70 36.02 0.46
N THR A 741 11.03 35.68 -0.79
CA THR A 741 10.24 34.66 -1.55
C THR A 741 11.06 33.43 -1.95
N PRO A 742 10.59 32.19 -1.69
CA PRO A 742 11.20 30.96 -2.13
C PRO A 742 10.83 30.54 -3.55
N VAL A 743 11.60 29.61 -4.11
CA VAL A 743 11.29 28.93 -5.38
C VAL A 743 10.29 27.80 -5.09
N VAL A 744 9.06 27.93 -5.58
CA VAL A 744 8.10 26.81 -5.59
C VAL A 744 8.49 25.85 -6.71
N ARG A 745 8.90 24.62 -6.38
CA ARG A 745 9.06 23.55 -7.37
C ARG A 745 7.76 22.76 -7.43
N VAL A 746 6.93 23.04 -8.43
CA VAL A 746 5.81 22.17 -8.79
C VAL A 746 6.38 21.01 -9.61
N PRO A 747 6.06 19.74 -9.31
CA PRO A 747 6.41 18.63 -10.18
C PRO A 747 5.81 18.89 -11.56
N SER A 748 6.63 18.85 -12.61
CA SER A 748 6.12 18.72 -13.97
C SER A 748 5.34 17.39 -14.04
N SER A 749 4.02 17.50 -14.13
CA SER A 749 3.09 16.39 -14.36
C SER A 749 3.46 15.56 -15.57
#